data_AF-A0A4S1M3H3-F1
#
_entry.id   AF-A0A4S1M3H3-F1
#
_cell.length_a   1.000
_cell.length_b   1.000
_cell.length_c   1.000
_cell.angle_alpha   90.00
_cell.angle_beta   90.00
_cell.angle_gamma   90.00
#
_symmetry.space_group_name_H-M   'P 1'
#
loop_
_entity.id
_entity.type
_entity.pdbx_description
1 polymer ?
#
loop_
_entity_poly.entity_id
_entity_poly.type
_entity_poly.pdbx_seq_one_letter_code
_entity_poly.pdbx_strand_id
1 'polypeptide(L)'
;MVESIQHVLDRVRRPRVHITYDVEIGGAIEKKELPFVVGIIADLAAKTNVELPKLKQRKFVEIDRDNFNEVMIAIRPRLAYSVKKTFGGAAPAAAAPSKDAKDAKGGKEGKDAGKEAPKAEGSGDLLGVELEFQSIEDFNPISVVSRVPLLKEAYDKRVALNDLISRVDGNDAFNDQLSALIADQGIATKIAGEAKGDNAPETDKILTAANLLKEGIDDDTKKRLRTLVQVFAQELADIKEAPKGDIYFFVLQRVAALDKDISLQLDEVLHHEDFQRLEGSWRGLHYLVSKSETGTRLKLRFLQLSFKELAKDLQNAVEFDQSLMFKKIYEEEYGTFGGHPYSCMVLDFPFCKDAQDIEVLSKFSGVAAAAHVPTLAQADPKLFGVESFRDIGAPRDLAKVFEGSEFVKWNSFRASPDSRYVTLLLPRVLMRPPYGKETCPVDEFDYNESVDGETNEKFCWGNPAFAMAERITHSFSLYSWTAAIRGVEGGGLVEGLPTYTFKTSRGDKELKCPTEVILTDRREKELSDLGFLALCHCKGTDYAAFFGGQTSQKPKKYNTDDANANALVSARLPYILNASRFAHYVKAIMRDKIGSFMSRGDVQSFLQNWLGDYVLLSDMGSQEAKSKYPLREGRVVVKDVPGKPGSYHAVLFLRPHFQLEELTVSLRLVAKLPDPVG
;
A
#
# COMPACT_ATOMS: atom_id res chain seq x y z
N MET A 1 -30.77 11.41 -30.21
CA MET A 1 -31.30 12.48 -31.07
C MET A 1 -32.75 12.75 -30.70
N VAL A 2 -33.26 13.93 -31.09
CA VAL A 2 -34.59 14.53 -30.87
C VAL A 2 -34.59 15.55 -29.72
N GLU A 3 -34.73 16.81 -30.12
CA GLU A 3 -34.85 17.98 -29.24
C GLU A 3 -36.20 18.00 -28.53
N SER A 4 -36.33 18.77 -27.44
CA SER A 4 -37.64 18.99 -26.81
C SER A 4 -38.57 19.74 -27.77
N ILE A 5 -39.61 19.05 -28.22
CA ILE A 5 -40.64 19.53 -29.16
C ILE A 5 -41.48 20.70 -28.59
N GLN A 6 -41.30 21.05 -27.32
CA GLN A 6 -42.12 22.05 -26.62
C GLN A 6 -41.93 23.51 -27.11
N HIS A 7 -40.90 23.82 -27.92
CA HIS A 7 -40.75 25.14 -28.52
C HIS A 7 -41.56 25.37 -29.83
N VAL A 8 -42.28 24.36 -30.34
CA VAL A 8 -43.01 24.44 -31.62
C VAL A 8 -44.45 24.97 -31.47
N LEU A 9 -44.96 25.11 -30.23
CA LEU A 9 -46.37 25.45 -29.95
C LEU A 9 -46.67 26.93 -29.63
N ASP A 10 -45.72 27.85 -29.83
CA ASP A 10 -45.99 29.31 -29.74
C ASP A 10 -46.87 29.85 -30.89
N ARG A 11 -47.25 29.00 -31.85
CA ARG A 11 -48.33 29.26 -32.81
C ARG A 11 -49.52 28.32 -32.56
N VAL A 12 -50.38 28.71 -31.61
CA VAL A 12 -51.87 28.65 -31.61
C VAL A 12 -52.39 28.64 -30.16
N ARG A 13 -52.98 29.78 -29.75
CA ARG A 13 -53.90 29.99 -28.59
C ARG A 13 -53.51 29.34 -27.24
N ARG A 14 -53.05 30.17 -26.30
CA ARG A 14 -52.84 29.82 -24.88
C ARG A 14 -54.12 29.21 -24.23
N PRO A 15 -54.03 28.07 -23.51
CA PRO A 15 -55.15 27.53 -22.74
C PRO A 15 -55.49 28.40 -21.52
N ARG A 16 -56.74 28.33 -21.03
CA ARG A 16 -57.26 29.25 -19.99
C ARG A 16 -56.93 28.88 -18.54
N VAL A 17 -56.31 27.73 -18.30
CA VAL A 17 -55.69 27.36 -17.01
C VAL A 17 -54.41 26.58 -17.33
N HIS A 18 -53.32 26.90 -16.63
CA HIS A 18 -52.09 26.10 -16.63
C HIS A 18 -51.78 25.81 -15.16
N ILE A 19 -51.65 24.53 -14.81
CA ILE A 19 -51.27 24.08 -13.47
C ILE A 19 -49.83 23.59 -13.58
N THR A 20 -48.88 24.37 -13.07
CA THR A 20 -47.55 23.87 -12.76
C THR A 20 -47.60 23.13 -11.43
N TYR A 21 -46.88 22.01 -11.33
CA TYR A 21 -46.59 21.37 -10.05
C TYR A 21 -45.26 21.93 -9.55
N ASP A 22 -45.33 23.11 -8.94
CA ASP A 22 -44.20 23.68 -8.21
C ASP A 22 -44.18 23.07 -6.81
N VAL A 23 -43.08 22.41 -6.45
CA VAL A 23 -42.90 21.88 -5.09
C VAL A 23 -42.69 23.07 -4.15
N GLU A 24 -43.66 23.33 -3.27
CA GLU A 24 -43.51 24.31 -2.19
C GLU A 24 -42.45 23.83 -1.17
N ILE A 25 -41.18 24.08 -1.48
CA ILE A 25 -40.05 23.75 -0.60
C ILE A 25 -39.97 24.65 0.65
N GLY A 26 -40.85 25.65 0.81
CA GLY A 26 -40.93 26.48 2.01
C GLY A 26 -39.65 27.27 2.36
N GLY A 27 -38.75 27.46 1.40
CA GLY A 27 -37.41 28.03 1.63
C GLY A 27 -36.35 27.03 2.15
N ALA A 28 -36.67 25.73 2.20
CA ALA A 28 -35.72 24.68 2.56
C ALA A 28 -34.54 24.61 1.57
N ILE A 29 -33.35 24.34 2.11
CA ILE A 29 -32.12 24.21 1.34
C ILE A 29 -31.96 22.75 0.91
N GLU A 30 -31.73 22.51 -0.38
CA GLU A 30 -31.40 21.18 -0.91
C GLU A 30 -30.07 20.68 -0.29
N LYS A 31 -30.11 19.50 0.33
CA LYS A 31 -28.93 18.88 0.95
C LYS A 31 -28.01 18.28 -0.10
N LYS A 32 -27.05 19.09 -0.57
CA LYS A 32 -26.01 18.67 -1.51
C LYS A 32 -24.92 17.85 -0.79
N GLU A 33 -25.03 16.52 -0.83
CA GLU A 33 -23.95 15.62 -0.41
C GLU A 33 -22.92 15.44 -1.53
N LEU A 34 -21.64 15.57 -1.20
CA LEU A 34 -20.52 15.26 -2.09
C LEU A 34 -19.99 13.86 -1.75
N PRO A 35 -19.46 13.08 -2.70
CA PRO A 35 -18.70 11.88 -2.35
C PRO A 35 -17.41 12.27 -1.60
N PHE A 36 -16.94 11.41 -0.70
CA PHE A 36 -15.60 11.46 -0.13
C PHE A 36 -14.67 10.64 -1.02
N VAL A 37 -13.79 11.33 -1.75
CA VAL A 37 -12.89 10.70 -2.71
C VAL A 37 -11.49 10.64 -2.12
N VAL A 38 -10.94 9.43 -1.95
CA VAL A 38 -9.53 9.23 -1.60
C VAL A 38 -8.74 9.00 -2.88
N GLY A 39 -7.78 9.87 -3.15
CA GLY A 39 -6.79 9.64 -4.20
C GLY A 39 -5.65 8.77 -3.68
N ILE A 40 -5.15 7.85 -4.49
CA ILE A 40 -3.94 7.06 -4.25
C ILE A 40 -2.99 7.28 -5.43
N ILE A 41 -1.74 7.63 -5.16
CA ILE A 41 -0.66 7.71 -6.14
C ILE A 41 0.42 6.73 -5.69
N ALA A 42 0.65 5.67 -6.46
CA ALA A 42 1.62 4.62 -6.15
C ALA A 42 2.29 4.08 -7.42
N ASP A 43 3.43 3.41 -7.25
CA ASP A 43 4.16 2.74 -8.33
C ASP A 43 3.91 1.22 -8.30
N LEU A 44 2.80 0.82 -8.92
CA LEU A 44 2.28 -0.55 -8.95
C LEU A 44 2.64 -1.33 -10.22
N ALA A 45 3.18 -0.68 -11.25
CA ALA A 45 3.55 -1.33 -12.52
C ALA A 45 4.98 -1.90 -12.52
N ALA A 46 5.86 -1.34 -11.68
CA ALA A 46 7.29 -1.65 -11.59
C ALA A 46 8.02 -1.57 -12.96
N LYS A 47 8.82 -2.57 -13.32
CA LYS A 47 9.65 -2.59 -14.54
C LYS A 47 8.87 -3.16 -15.72
N THR A 48 7.87 -2.42 -16.20
CA THR A 48 7.07 -2.83 -17.36
C THR A 48 7.84 -2.63 -18.68
N ASN A 49 7.87 -3.66 -19.54
CA ASN A 49 8.39 -3.55 -20.92
C ASN A 49 7.40 -2.87 -21.90
N VAL A 50 6.20 -2.52 -21.43
CA VAL A 50 5.20 -1.75 -22.18
C VAL A 50 5.39 -0.27 -21.86
N GLU A 51 5.54 0.58 -22.87
CA GLU A 51 5.61 2.03 -22.68
C GLU A 51 4.28 2.54 -22.10
N LEU A 52 4.27 2.83 -20.79
CA LEU A 52 3.10 3.40 -20.12
C LEU A 52 2.68 4.72 -20.80
N PRO A 53 1.37 4.98 -21.00
CA PRO A 53 0.91 6.23 -21.57
C PRO A 53 1.51 7.45 -20.87
N LYS A 54 1.82 8.52 -21.61
CA LYS A 54 2.44 9.72 -21.03
C LYS A 54 1.55 10.29 -19.93
N LEU A 55 2.15 10.82 -18.85
CA LEU A 55 1.46 11.32 -17.66
C LEU A 55 0.22 12.20 -17.96
N LYS A 56 0.30 13.05 -19.00
CA LYS A 56 -0.81 13.88 -19.47
C LYS A 56 -2.08 13.07 -19.82
N GLN A 57 -1.93 11.88 -20.40
CA GLN A 57 -3.00 10.99 -20.86
C GLN A 57 -3.54 10.05 -19.76
N ARG A 58 -2.73 9.71 -18.75
CA ARG A 58 -3.19 8.90 -17.60
C ARG A 58 -4.28 9.63 -16.84
N LYS A 59 -5.27 8.91 -16.32
CA LYS A 59 -6.33 9.43 -15.44
C LYS A 59 -6.36 8.64 -14.14
N PHE A 60 -6.95 9.23 -13.12
CA PHE A 60 -7.35 8.47 -11.93
C PHE A 60 -8.43 7.45 -12.31
N VAL A 61 -8.21 6.19 -11.92
CA VAL A 61 -9.12 5.06 -12.13
C VAL A 61 -9.84 4.78 -10.81
N GLU A 62 -11.16 4.62 -10.83
CA GLU A 62 -11.92 4.27 -9.63
C GLU A 62 -11.68 2.78 -9.29
N ILE A 63 -11.36 2.49 -8.02
CA ILE A 63 -11.05 1.13 -7.55
C ILE A 63 -11.94 0.75 -6.37
N ASP A 64 -12.45 -0.48 -6.40
CA ASP A 64 -13.29 -1.09 -5.38
C ASP A 64 -12.93 -2.58 -5.23
N ARG A 65 -13.72 -3.32 -4.44
CA ARG A 65 -13.45 -4.75 -4.16
C ARG A 65 -13.76 -5.66 -5.35
N ASP A 66 -14.66 -5.24 -6.23
CA ASP A 66 -15.14 -6.06 -7.35
C ASP A 66 -14.22 -5.89 -8.56
N ASN A 67 -13.71 -4.67 -8.81
CA ASN A 67 -12.85 -4.35 -9.94
C ASN A 67 -11.34 -4.45 -9.66
N PHE A 68 -10.91 -4.77 -8.43
CA PHE A 68 -9.51 -4.76 -8.01
C PHE A 68 -8.58 -5.56 -8.94
N ASN A 69 -8.97 -6.79 -9.29
CA ASN A 69 -8.20 -7.65 -10.19
C ASN A 69 -8.22 -7.13 -11.64
N GLU A 70 -9.31 -6.51 -12.10
CA GLU A 70 -9.37 -5.89 -13.43
C GLU A 70 -8.38 -4.73 -13.54
N VAL A 71 -8.27 -3.91 -12.50
CA VAL A 71 -7.29 -2.81 -12.40
C VAL A 71 -5.86 -3.36 -12.41
N MET A 72 -5.59 -4.47 -11.70
CA MET A 72 -4.28 -5.13 -11.74
C MET A 72 -3.94 -5.65 -13.14
N ILE A 73 -4.87 -6.36 -13.80
CA ILE A 73 -4.72 -6.86 -15.19
C ILE A 73 -4.51 -5.71 -16.19
N ALA A 74 -5.13 -4.55 -15.97
CA ALA A 74 -4.93 -3.37 -16.81
C ALA A 74 -3.54 -2.73 -16.66
N ILE A 75 -2.95 -2.81 -15.45
CA ILE A 75 -1.60 -2.28 -15.15
C ILE A 75 -0.50 -3.25 -15.62
N ARG A 76 -0.75 -4.56 -15.57
CA ARG A 76 0.23 -5.66 -15.79
C ARG A 76 1.54 -5.44 -15.02
N PRO A 77 1.53 -5.47 -13.68
CA PRO A 77 2.74 -5.41 -12.88
C PRO A 77 3.73 -6.48 -13.36
N ARG A 78 4.95 -6.07 -13.67
CA ARG A 78 6.04 -6.97 -14.05
C ARG A 78 7.31 -6.68 -13.27
N LEU A 79 7.91 -7.73 -12.75
CA LEU A 79 9.24 -7.70 -12.17
C LEU A 79 10.21 -8.49 -13.04
N ALA A 80 11.40 -7.92 -13.20
CA ALA A 80 12.57 -8.55 -13.81
C ALA A 80 13.79 -8.21 -12.95
N TYR A 81 14.37 -9.23 -12.32
CA TYR A 81 15.54 -9.13 -11.45
C TYR A 81 16.33 -10.43 -11.46
N SER A 82 17.52 -10.41 -10.87
CA SER A 82 18.40 -11.57 -10.78
C SER A 82 18.61 -11.93 -9.31
N VAL A 83 18.33 -13.17 -8.95
CA VAL A 83 18.54 -13.70 -7.60
C VAL A 83 19.73 -14.65 -7.57
N LYS A 84 20.27 -14.90 -6.39
CA LYS A 84 21.27 -15.94 -6.20
C LYS A 84 20.63 -17.32 -6.44
N LYS A 85 21.30 -18.16 -7.22
CA LYS A 85 20.89 -19.56 -7.40
C LYS A 85 21.38 -20.40 -6.22
N THR A 86 20.49 -21.16 -5.61
CA THR A 86 20.76 -22.00 -4.44
C THR A 86 20.87 -23.48 -4.77
N PHE A 87 20.14 -23.96 -5.80
CA PHE A 87 20.18 -25.35 -6.26
C PHE A 87 20.14 -25.47 -7.80
N GLY A 88 20.47 -26.67 -8.29
CA GLY A 88 20.54 -26.99 -9.73
C GLY A 88 21.87 -26.61 -10.37
N GLY A 89 22.49 -27.55 -11.09
CA GLY A 89 23.77 -27.35 -11.79
C GLY A 89 23.74 -26.19 -12.79
N ALA A 90 24.93 -25.69 -13.18
CA ALA A 90 25.11 -24.44 -13.93
C ALA A 90 24.11 -24.27 -15.09
N ALA A 91 23.43 -23.12 -15.15
CA ALA A 91 22.41 -22.89 -16.17
C ALA A 91 23.04 -22.92 -17.57
N PRO A 92 22.41 -23.59 -18.57
CA PRO A 92 22.86 -23.47 -19.95
C PRO A 92 22.73 -22.01 -20.37
N ALA A 93 23.81 -21.43 -20.90
CA ALA A 93 23.90 -20.00 -21.19
C ALA A 93 22.77 -19.55 -22.14
N ALA A 94 21.76 -18.88 -21.59
CA ALA A 94 20.67 -18.29 -22.36
C ALA A 94 21.24 -17.29 -23.36
N ALA A 95 20.76 -17.34 -24.60
CA ALA A 95 21.35 -16.62 -25.72
C ALA A 95 21.44 -15.12 -25.46
N ALA A 96 22.64 -14.55 -25.67
CA ALA A 96 22.84 -13.10 -25.61
C ALA A 96 21.95 -12.40 -26.66
N PRO A 97 21.40 -11.21 -26.36
CA PRO A 97 20.65 -10.42 -27.33
C PRO A 97 21.55 -10.06 -28.53
N SER A 98 20.94 -10.06 -29.72
CA SER A 98 21.62 -9.91 -31.00
C SER A 98 22.41 -8.60 -31.12
N LYS A 99 23.65 -8.70 -31.64
CA LYS A 99 24.51 -7.56 -31.95
C LYS A 99 24.07 -6.84 -33.22
N ASP A 100 23.14 -5.89 -33.10
CA ASP A 100 22.83 -4.92 -34.16
C ASP A 100 22.86 -3.47 -33.64
N ALA A 101 24.08 -2.94 -33.49
CA ALA A 101 24.37 -1.51 -33.36
C ALA A 101 25.87 -1.26 -33.60
N LYS A 102 26.32 -1.34 -34.87
CA LYS A 102 27.57 -0.69 -35.29
C LYS A 102 27.27 0.74 -35.74
N ASP A 103 28.34 1.54 -35.76
CA ASP A 103 28.45 2.85 -36.42
C ASP A 103 27.88 4.08 -35.69
N ALA A 104 28.63 4.55 -34.70
CA ALA A 104 29.03 5.97 -34.62
C ALA A 104 30.38 6.11 -33.88
N LYS A 105 31.32 6.88 -34.45
CA LYS A 105 32.71 7.02 -34.00
C LYS A 105 32.98 8.47 -33.59
N GLY A 106 33.63 8.70 -32.45
CA GLY A 106 34.36 9.97 -32.20
C GLY A 106 34.14 10.61 -30.82
N GLY A 107 35.24 10.85 -30.11
CA GLY A 107 35.28 11.53 -28.80
C GLY A 107 36.35 10.92 -27.90
N LYS A 108 37.26 11.73 -27.35
CA LYS A 108 38.50 11.26 -26.70
C LYS A 108 38.78 12.10 -25.44
N GLU A 109 39.54 11.51 -24.51
CA GLU A 109 40.23 12.13 -23.35
C GLU A 109 39.42 12.31 -22.05
N GLY A 110 40.04 11.95 -20.91
CA GLY A 110 39.44 12.07 -19.57
C GLY A 110 39.95 11.07 -18.52
N LYS A 111 41.13 11.35 -17.96
CA LYS A 111 41.69 10.73 -16.74
C LYS A 111 41.48 11.68 -15.55
N ASP A 112 41.53 11.33 -14.27
CA ASP A 112 41.60 10.09 -13.45
C ASP A 112 41.22 10.57 -12.01
N ALA A 113 40.80 9.79 -10.99
CA ALA A 113 40.37 8.40 -10.79
C ALA A 113 39.78 8.29 -9.34
N GLY A 114 39.31 7.12 -8.91
CA GLY A 114 39.29 6.74 -7.47
C GLY A 114 37.99 6.88 -6.66
N LYS A 115 37.20 5.80 -6.59
CA LYS A 115 36.65 5.25 -5.34
C LYS A 115 36.28 3.79 -5.56
N GLU A 116 37.02 2.89 -4.90
CA GLU A 116 36.81 1.45 -5.00
C GLU A 116 35.53 1.03 -4.27
N ALA A 117 34.64 0.33 -4.98
CA ALA A 117 33.57 -0.44 -4.34
C ALA A 117 34.18 -1.72 -3.74
N PRO A 118 33.69 -2.21 -2.59
CA PRO A 118 34.20 -3.44 -1.99
C PRO A 118 33.93 -4.63 -2.92
N LYS A 119 34.97 -5.44 -3.18
CA LYS A 119 34.83 -6.68 -3.94
C LYS A 119 34.05 -7.69 -3.11
N ALA A 120 32.82 -7.98 -3.52
CA ALA A 120 32.14 -9.20 -3.11
C ALA A 120 32.78 -10.39 -3.85
N GLU A 121 33.44 -11.28 -3.13
CA GLU A 121 33.96 -12.53 -3.69
C GLU A 121 32.82 -13.55 -3.84
N GLY A 122 32.76 -14.23 -5.00
CA GLY A 122 31.77 -15.27 -5.27
C GLY A 122 30.89 -14.98 -6.49
N SER A 123 31.45 -15.15 -7.69
CA SER A 123 30.68 -15.22 -8.94
C SER A 123 29.93 -16.56 -9.04
N GLY A 124 28.89 -16.73 -8.21
CA GLY A 124 27.95 -17.85 -8.29
C GLY A 124 26.78 -17.52 -9.22
N ASP A 125 26.27 -18.54 -9.94
CA ASP A 125 25.13 -18.46 -10.86
C ASP A 125 24.03 -17.50 -10.37
N LEU A 126 23.75 -16.47 -11.16
CA LEU A 126 22.57 -15.63 -10.97
C LEU A 126 21.40 -16.20 -11.78
N LEU A 127 20.28 -16.45 -11.12
CA LEU A 127 19.03 -16.87 -11.76
C LEU A 127 18.23 -15.63 -12.16
N GLY A 128 17.99 -15.46 -13.46
CA GLY A 128 17.05 -14.45 -13.95
C GLY A 128 15.61 -14.84 -13.62
N VAL A 129 14.89 -13.94 -12.94
CA VAL A 129 13.50 -14.12 -12.52
C VAL A 129 12.65 -13.06 -13.19
N GLU A 130 11.63 -13.51 -13.93
CA GLU A 130 10.61 -12.65 -14.53
C GLU A 130 9.23 -13.10 -14.03
N LEU A 131 8.47 -12.16 -13.45
CA LEU A 131 7.16 -12.39 -12.87
C LEU A 131 6.16 -11.37 -13.41
N GLU A 132 5.00 -11.84 -13.87
CA GLU A 132 3.86 -11.02 -14.28
C GLU A 132 2.64 -11.39 -13.42
N PHE A 133 2.00 -10.37 -12.86
CA PHE A 133 0.90 -10.49 -11.89
C PHE A 133 -0.42 -10.03 -12.52
N GLN A 134 -1.49 -10.78 -12.25
CA GLN A 134 -2.85 -10.54 -12.73
C GLN A 134 -3.86 -10.50 -11.57
N SER A 135 -3.60 -11.22 -10.47
CA SER A 135 -4.39 -11.17 -9.24
C SER A 135 -3.52 -11.01 -7.99
N ILE A 136 -4.15 -10.64 -6.86
CA ILE A 136 -3.44 -10.59 -5.57
C ILE A 136 -2.90 -11.97 -5.12
N GLU A 137 -3.49 -13.06 -5.62
CA GLU A 137 -3.07 -14.44 -5.37
C GLU A 137 -1.80 -14.82 -6.14
N ASP A 138 -1.38 -14.02 -7.14
CA ASP A 138 -0.13 -14.25 -7.86
C ASP A 138 1.12 -13.97 -7.01
N PHE A 139 0.96 -13.28 -5.87
CA PHE A 139 2.00 -13.12 -4.85
C PHE A 139 2.12 -14.33 -3.91
N ASN A 140 1.32 -15.39 -4.08
CA ASN A 140 1.41 -16.61 -3.28
C ASN A 140 2.60 -17.48 -3.71
N PRO A 141 3.21 -18.26 -2.79
CA PRO A 141 4.36 -19.13 -3.04
C PRO A 141 4.21 -20.02 -4.29
N ILE A 142 3.09 -20.72 -4.41
CA ILE A 142 2.80 -21.61 -5.54
C ILE A 142 2.72 -20.86 -6.89
N SER A 143 2.15 -19.65 -6.87
CA SER A 143 2.03 -18.76 -8.04
C SER A 143 3.39 -18.25 -8.54
N VAL A 144 4.36 -18.10 -7.63
CA VAL A 144 5.76 -17.74 -7.96
C VAL A 144 6.54 -18.97 -8.44
N VAL A 145 6.42 -20.10 -7.74
CA VAL A 145 7.06 -21.39 -8.11
C VAL A 145 6.67 -21.82 -9.53
N SER A 146 5.39 -21.70 -9.89
CA SER A 146 4.88 -22.10 -11.21
C SER A 146 5.34 -21.21 -12.38
N ARG A 147 5.81 -19.99 -12.09
CA ARG A 147 6.29 -19.00 -13.07
C ARG A 147 7.80 -19.06 -13.28
N VAL A 148 8.60 -19.34 -12.24
CA VAL A 148 10.06 -19.42 -12.34
C VAL A 148 10.47 -20.80 -12.89
N PRO A 149 11.10 -20.92 -14.08
CA PRO A 149 11.32 -22.22 -14.71
C PRO A 149 12.10 -23.24 -13.88
N LEU A 150 13.11 -22.79 -13.12
CA LEU A 150 13.91 -23.64 -12.23
C LEU A 150 13.07 -24.22 -11.06
N LEU A 151 12.24 -23.38 -10.43
CA LEU A 151 11.36 -23.79 -9.34
C LEU A 151 10.26 -24.71 -9.87
N LYS A 152 9.72 -24.41 -11.06
CA LYS A 152 8.72 -25.25 -11.71
C LYS A 152 9.23 -26.65 -12.01
N GLU A 153 10.42 -26.82 -12.57
CA GLU A 153 10.96 -28.16 -12.83
C GLU A 153 11.15 -28.97 -11.53
N ALA A 154 11.62 -28.33 -10.45
CA ALA A 154 11.73 -28.97 -9.14
C ALA A 154 10.35 -29.35 -8.56
N TYR A 155 9.35 -28.49 -8.71
CA TYR A 155 7.97 -28.75 -8.28
C TYR A 155 7.30 -29.86 -9.10
N ASP A 156 7.46 -29.86 -10.43
CA ASP A 156 6.92 -30.90 -11.32
C ASP A 156 7.55 -32.27 -10.99
N LYS A 157 8.87 -32.32 -10.69
CA LYS A 157 9.54 -33.53 -10.16
C LYS A 157 8.92 -34.00 -8.85
N ARG A 158 8.67 -33.07 -7.92
CA ARG A 158 8.09 -33.35 -6.60
C ARG A 158 6.64 -33.84 -6.69
N VAL A 159 5.83 -33.30 -7.60
CA VAL A 159 4.49 -33.82 -7.93
C VAL A 159 4.56 -35.22 -8.52
N ALA A 160 5.49 -35.49 -9.44
CA ALA A 160 5.69 -36.82 -10.01
C ALA A 160 6.09 -37.87 -8.96
N LEU A 161 6.96 -37.51 -8.00
CA LEU A 161 7.34 -38.40 -6.90
C LEU A 161 6.15 -38.71 -5.96
N ASN A 162 5.28 -37.73 -5.69
CA ASN A 162 4.07 -37.96 -4.88
C ASN A 162 3.00 -38.81 -5.62
N ASP A 163 2.81 -38.62 -6.93
CA ASP A 163 1.94 -39.51 -7.74
C ASP A 163 2.54 -40.93 -7.85
N LEU A 164 3.87 -41.06 -7.83
CA LEU A 164 4.51 -42.37 -7.76
C LEU A 164 4.24 -43.07 -6.41
N ILE A 165 4.34 -42.36 -5.27
CA ILE A 165 3.95 -42.93 -3.97
C ILE A 165 2.49 -43.43 -3.98
N SER A 166 1.54 -42.61 -4.45
CA SER A 166 0.12 -42.96 -4.43
C SER A 166 -0.26 -44.14 -5.33
N ARG A 167 0.61 -44.51 -6.28
CA ARG A 167 0.46 -45.67 -7.17
C ARG A 167 1.25 -46.91 -6.74
N VAL A 168 2.29 -46.72 -5.94
CA VAL A 168 3.00 -47.81 -5.25
C VAL A 168 2.13 -48.33 -4.11
N ASP A 169 1.43 -47.44 -3.40
CA ASP A 169 0.44 -47.80 -2.40
C ASP A 169 -0.71 -48.61 -3.04
N GLY A 170 -0.73 -49.92 -2.76
CA GLY A 170 -1.68 -50.88 -3.34
C GLY A 170 -1.23 -51.60 -4.61
N ASN A 171 0.02 -51.47 -5.08
CA ASN A 171 0.56 -52.26 -6.20
C ASN A 171 1.94 -52.87 -5.90
N ASP A 172 1.93 -54.02 -5.22
CA ASP A 172 3.13 -54.79 -4.84
C ASP A 172 4.05 -55.08 -6.04
N ALA A 173 3.48 -55.41 -7.20
CA ALA A 173 4.25 -55.69 -8.41
C ALA A 173 5.01 -54.47 -8.96
N PHE A 174 4.49 -53.26 -8.73
CA PHE A 174 5.22 -52.03 -9.05
C PHE A 174 6.31 -51.74 -8.03
N ASN A 175 6.03 -51.98 -6.74
CA ASN A 175 6.97 -51.85 -5.64
C ASN A 175 8.21 -52.75 -5.82
N ASP A 176 8.02 -54.01 -6.23
CA ASP A 176 9.10 -54.94 -6.51
C ASP A 176 10.00 -54.48 -7.68
N GLN A 177 9.40 -53.96 -8.76
CA GLN A 177 10.15 -53.47 -9.93
C GLN A 177 10.96 -52.20 -9.61
N LEU A 178 10.39 -51.28 -8.83
CA LEU A 178 11.11 -50.10 -8.37
C LEU A 178 12.21 -50.46 -7.35
N SER A 179 12.04 -51.53 -6.57
CA SER A 179 13.05 -52.01 -5.62
C SER A 179 14.26 -52.57 -6.35
N ALA A 180 14.01 -53.32 -7.43
CA ALA A 180 15.06 -53.75 -8.35
C ALA A 180 15.79 -52.57 -9.01
N LEU A 181 15.08 -51.46 -9.30
CA LEU A 181 15.67 -50.25 -9.85
C LEU A 181 16.62 -49.53 -8.87
N ILE A 182 16.28 -49.50 -7.58
CA ILE A 182 17.16 -48.98 -6.52
C ILE A 182 18.43 -49.84 -6.40
N ALA A 183 18.30 -51.16 -6.56
CA ALA A 183 19.42 -52.10 -6.45
C ALA A 183 20.41 -52.03 -7.63
N ASP A 184 19.98 -51.66 -8.84
CA ASP A 184 20.82 -51.55 -10.03
C ASP A 184 20.85 -50.12 -10.61
N GLN A 185 21.83 -49.34 -10.13
CA GLN A 185 22.11 -47.99 -10.67
C GLN A 185 22.43 -47.98 -12.17
N GLY A 186 22.88 -49.11 -12.75
CA GLY A 186 23.15 -49.23 -14.17
C GLY A 186 21.89 -49.20 -15.05
N ILE A 187 20.74 -49.60 -14.50
CA ILE A 187 19.42 -49.47 -15.16
C ILE A 187 18.87 -48.06 -14.95
N ALA A 188 18.99 -47.50 -13.73
CA ALA A 188 18.56 -46.13 -13.44
C ALA A 188 19.25 -45.11 -14.36
N THR A 189 20.57 -45.23 -14.58
CA THR A 189 21.32 -44.32 -15.46
C THR A 189 20.91 -44.43 -16.95
N LYS A 190 20.50 -45.62 -17.40
CA LYS A 190 19.98 -45.81 -18.78
C LYS A 190 18.62 -45.14 -18.96
N ILE A 191 17.70 -45.37 -18.02
CA ILE A 191 16.35 -44.78 -18.04
C ILE A 191 16.42 -43.26 -17.90
N ALA A 192 17.32 -42.75 -17.05
CA ALA A 192 17.59 -41.32 -16.91
C ALA A 192 18.06 -40.66 -18.23
N GLY A 193 18.73 -41.44 -19.10
CA GLY A 193 19.17 -41.05 -20.44
C GLY A 193 18.16 -41.32 -21.57
N GLU A 194 17.01 -41.97 -21.30
CA GLU A 194 15.91 -42.06 -22.27
C GLU A 194 15.25 -40.68 -22.45
N ALA A 195 14.84 -40.36 -23.68
CA ALA A 195 14.19 -39.07 -23.95
C ALA A 195 12.84 -38.96 -23.21
N LYS A 196 12.54 -37.79 -22.63
CA LYS A 196 11.27 -37.51 -21.95
C LYS A 196 10.09 -37.74 -22.93
N GLY A 197 9.18 -38.67 -22.59
CA GLY A 197 7.85 -38.81 -23.21
C GLY A 197 7.64 -39.92 -24.24
N ASP A 198 8.29 -39.86 -25.41
CA ASP A 198 7.72 -40.50 -26.62
C ASP A 198 8.17 -41.94 -26.91
N ASN A 199 9.42 -42.34 -26.62
CA ASN A 199 9.89 -43.71 -26.88
C ASN A 199 10.92 -44.17 -25.83
N ALA A 200 10.47 -44.98 -24.87
CA ALA A 200 11.20 -45.28 -23.62
C ALA A 200 11.20 -46.80 -23.34
N PRO A 201 11.97 -47.60 -24.10
CA PRO A 201 11.85 -49.05 -24.15
C PRO A 201 12.31 -49.80 -22.88
N GLU A 202 13.13 -49.22 -22.00
CA GLU A 202 13.37 -49.81 -20.66
C GLU A 202 12.29 -49.37 -19.67
N THR A 203 11.82 -48.12 -19.75
CA THR A 203 10.69 -47.62 -18.95
C THR A 203 9.40 -48.42 -19.19
N ASP A 204 9.07 -48.74 -20.45
CA ASP A 204 7.87 -49.49 -20.81
C ASP A 204 7.90 -50.94 -20.30
N LYS A 205 9.08 -51.57 -20.17
CA LYS A 205 9.20 -52.93 -19.60
C LYS A 205 8.80 -52.94 -18.13
N ILE A 206 9.26 -51.97 -17.35
CA ILE A 206 8.92 -51.80 -15.93
C ILE A 206 7.42 -51.57 -15.77
N LEU A 207 6.85 -50.65 -16.55
CA LEU A 207 5.41 -50.33 -16.51
C LEU A 207 4.52 -51.50 -16.96
N THR A 208 4.99 -52.34 -17.88
CA THR A 208 4.29 -53.57 -18.29
C THR A 208 4.38 -54.65 -17.21
N ALA A 209 5.57 -54.87 -16.62
CA ALA A 209 5.77 -55.81 -15.51
C ALA A 209 4.95 -55.43 -14.26
N ALA A 210 4.76 -54.13 -14.02
CA ALA A 210 3.93 -53.57 -12.96
C ALA A 210 2.41 -53.64 -13.21
N ASN A 211 1.95 -54.23 -14.32
CA ASN A 211 0.56 -54.24 -14.78
C ASN A 211 -0.08 -52.85 -14.97
N LEU A 212 0.72 -51.79 -15.11
CA LEU A 212 0.27 -50.41 -15.30
C LEU A 212 -0.01 -50.07 -16.78
N LEU A 213 0.64 -50.76 -17.71
CA LEU A 213 0.32 -50.71 -19.14
C LEU A 213 -0.62 -51.87 -19.52
N LYS A 214 -1.89 -51.55 -19.73
CA LYS A 214 -2.92 -52.47 -20.26
C LYS A 214 -3.43 -51.98 -21.63
N GLU A 215 -3.93 -52.89 -22.45
CA GLU A 215 -4.61 -52.52 -23.70
C GLU A 215 -5.85 -51.66 -23.39
N GLY A 216 -6.02 -50.55 -24.12
CA GLY A 216 -7.12 -49.60 -23.93
C GLY A 216 -6.79 -48.36 -23.07
N ILE A 217 -5.57 -48.21 -22.53
CA ILE A 217 -5.14 -46.98 -21.85
C ILE A 217 -4.84 -45.87 -22.85
N ASP A 218 -5.31 -44.65 -22.56
CA ASP A 218 -5.06 -43.43 -23.33
C ASP A 218 -3.57 -43.03 -23.38
N ASP A 219 -3.13 -42.46 -24.51
CA ASP A 219 -1.71 -42.16 -24.74
C ASP A 219 -1.17 -41.06 -23.82
N ASP A 220 -2.00 -40.10 -23.37
CA ASP A 220 -1.58 -39.10 -22.38
C ASP A 220 -1.26 -39.77 -21.03
N THR A 221 -2.05 -40.77 -20.64
CA THR A 221 -1.82 -41.54 -19.40
C THR A 221 -0.52 -42.34 -19.47
N LYS A 222 -0.18 -42.91 -20.63
CA LYS A 222 1.12 -43.59 -20.84
C LYS A 222 2.30 -42.63 -20.74
N LYS A 223 2.18 -41.43 -21.34
CA LYS A 223 3.21 -40.38 -21.25
C LYS A 223 3.46 -39.94 -19.81
N ARG A 224 2.39 -39.74 -19.02
CA ARG A 224 2.50 -39.45 -17.58
C ARG A 224 3.23 -40.57 -16.84
N LEU A 225 2.79 -41.82 -16.98
CA LEU A 225 3.44 -42.98 -16.33
C LEU A 225 4.92 -43.11 -16.66
N ARG A 226 5.32 -42.94 -17.94
CA ARG A 226 6.73 -42.90 -18.35
C ARG A 226 7.49 -41.78 -17.64
N THR A 227 6.89 -40.60 -17.55
CA THR A 227 7.50 -39.43 -16.90
C THR A 227 7.74 -39.68 -15.40
N LEU A 228 6.83 -40.34 -14.69
CA LEU A 228 7.02 -40.68 -13.26
C LEU A 228 8.27 -41.54 -13.04
N VAL A 229 8.41 -42.62 -13.82
CA VAL A 229 9.53 -43.56 -13.70
C VAL A 229 10.84 -42.93 -14.19
N GLN A 230 10.81 -42.11 -15.24
CA GLN A 230 11.97 -41.36 -15.72
C GLN A 230 12.47 -40.33 -14.70
N VAL A 231 11.57 -39.59 -14.04
CA VAL A 231 11.94 -38.68 -12.94
C VAL A 231 12.57 -39.47 -11.79
N PHE A 232 11.95 -40.55 -11.35
CA PHE A 232 12.51 -41.39 -10.28
C PHE A 232 13.90 -41.96 -10.62
N ALA A 233 14.11 -42.40 -11.86
CA ALA A 233 15.41 -42.87 -12.34
C ALA A 233 16.48 -41.76 -12.39
N GLN A 234 16.10 -40.53 -12.78
CA GLN A 234 17.00 -39.36 -12.75
C GLN A 234 17.43 -39.03 -11.32
N GLU A 235 16.47 -39.01 -10.37
CA GLU A 235 16.77 -38.76 -8.96
C GLU A 235 17.62 -39.86 -8.31
N LEU A 236 17.55 -41.11 -8.79
CA LEU A 236 18.47 -42.19 -8.39
C LEU A 236 19.86 -42.07 -9.00
N ALA A 237 19.98 -41.58 -10.25
CA ALA A 237 21.25 -41.42 -10.95
C ALA A 237 22.14 -40.31 -10.35
N ASP A 238 21.54 -39.29 -9.73
CA ASP A 238 22.27 -38.21 -9.03
C ASP A 238 22.89 -38.65 -7.68
N ILE A 239 22.59 -39.86 -7.19
CA ILE A 239 22.99 -40.34 -5.86
C ILE A 239 24.21 -41.27 -5.93
N LYS A 240 25.23 -40.99 -5.10
CA LYS A 240 26.51 -41.75 -5.07
C LYS A 240 26.50 -43.05 -4.28
N GLU A 241 25.52 -43.27 -3.40
CA GLU A 241 25.36 -44.51 -2.64
C GLU A 241 23.92 -45.00 -2.70
N ALA A 242 23.70 -46.26 -3.07
CA ALA A 242 22.35 -46.84 -3.15
C ALA A 242 21.67 -46.83 -1.76
N PRO A 243 20.46 -46.24 -1.62
CA PRO A 243 19.78 -46.13 -0.34
C PRO A 243 19.37 -47.52 0.17
N LYS A 244 19.67 -47.79 1.45
CA LYS A 244 19.26 -49.03 2.14
C LYS A 244 17.94 -48.80 2.86
N GLY A 245 16.82 -49.12 2.23
CA GLY A 245 15.50 -48.99 2.84
C GLY A 245 14.35 -49.25 1.89
N ASP A 246 13.14 -49.06 2.42
CA ASP A 246 11.87 -49.08 1.70
C ASP A 246 11.79 -47.90 0.69
N ILE A 247 11.25 -48.15 -0.50
CA ILE A 247 10.98 -47.12 -1.53
C ILE A 247 10.17 -45.98 -0.95
N TYR A 248 9.15 -46.29 -0.14
CA TYR A 248 8.27 -45.29 0.45
C TYR A 248 9.06 -44.25 1.26
N PHE A 249 9.99 -44.72 2.10
CA PHE A 249 10.87 -43.85 2.88
C PHE A 249 11.85 -43.06 2.00
N PHE A 250 12.41 -43.70 0.97
CA PHE A 250 13.32 -43.03 0.04
C PHE A 250 12.65 -41.90 -0.74
N VAL A 251 11.44 -42.14 -1.29
CA VAL A 251 10.70 -41.12 -2.04
C VAL A 251 10.26 -39.97 -1.12
N LEU A 252 9.78 -40.27 0.09
CA LEU A 252 9.49 -39.22 1.09
C LEU A 252 10.72 -38.38 1.44
N GLN A 253 11.89 -39.01 1.63
CA GLN A 253 13.14 -38.30 1.88
C GLN A 253 13.53 -37.40 0.69
N ARG A 254 13.27 -37.85 -0.55
CA ARG A 254 13.58 -37.04 -1.75
C ARG A 254 12.58 -35.89 -1.94
N VAL A 255 11.29 -36.11 -1.69
CA VAL A 255 10.27 -35.05 -1.66
C VAL A 255 10.62 -33.99 -0.63
N ALA A 256 11.02 -34.39 0.59
CA ALA A 256 11.45 -33.44 1.63
C ALA A 256 12.74 -32.68 1.25
N ALA A 257 13.65 -33.29 0.47
CA ALA A 257 14.82 -32.60 -0.05
C ALA A 257 14.44 -31.57 -1.13
N LEU A 258 13.53 -31.92 -2.06
CA LEU A 258 13.01 -30.99 -3.07
C LEU A 258 12.23 -29.84 -2.44
N ASP A 259 11.33 -30.11 -1.48
CA ASP A 259 10.57 -29.07 -0.75
C ASP A 259 11.54 -28.10 -0.03
N LYS A 260 12.66 -28.60 0.52
CA LYS A 260 13.72 -27.76 1.11
C LYS A 260 14.46 -26.90 0.07
N ASP A 261 14.87 -27.50 -1.05
CA ASP A 261 15.59 -26.79 -2.12
C ASP A 261 14.70 -25.70 -2.74
N ILE A 262 13.44 -26.03 -3.04
CA ILE A 262 12.40 -25.08 -3.48
C ILE A 262 12.23 -23.95 -2.46
N SER A 263 12.12 -24.26 -1.17
CA SER A 263 11.98 -23.25 -0.11
C SER A 263 13.13 -22.26 -0.08
N LEU A 264 14.38 -22.74 -0.08
CA LEU A 264 15.59 -21.89 -0.04
C LEU A 264 15.70 -20.96 -1.25
N GLN A 265 15.35 -21.46 -2.45
CA GLN A 265 15.37 -20.63 -3.65
C GLN A 265 14.19 -19.65 -3.69
N LEU A 266 13.04 -20.02 -3.11
CA LEU A 266 11.86 -19.17 -3.04
C LEU A 266 12.04 -18.03 -2.04
N ASP A 267 12.70 -18.27 -0.90
CA ASP A 267 13.11 -17.21 0.04
C ASP A 267 13.93 -16.12 -0.68
N GLU A 268 14.95 -16.50 -1.46
CA GLU A 268 15.78 -15.55 -2.26
C GLU A 268 14.96 -14.77 -3.31
N VAL A 269 13.82 -15.31 -3.77
CA VAL A 269 12.89 -14.65 -4.71
C VAL A 269 11.94 -13.69 -3.98
N LEU A 270 11.36 -14.12 -2.86
CA LEU A 270 10.38 -13.35 -2.08
C LEU A 270 11.03 -12.25 -1.23
N HIS A 271 12.26 -12.44 -0.75
CA HIS A 271 12.99 -11.47 0.08
C HIS A 271 13.78 -10.44 -0.73
N HIS A 272 13.69 -10.45 -2.06
CA HIS A 272 14.32 -9.44 -2.92
C HIS A 272 13.59 -8.09 -2.84
N GLU A 273 14.31 -6.98 -2.67
CA GLU A 273 13.75 -5.64 -2.41
C GLU A 273 12.69 -5.20 -3.44
N ASP A 274 12.94 -5.41 -4.75
CA ASP A 274 11.97 -5.04 -5.80
C ASP A 274 10.66 -5.87 -5.71
N PHE A 275 10.72 -7.11 -5.20
CA PHE A 275 9.53 -7.94 -4.98
C PHE A 275 8.77 -7.49 -3.74
N GLN A 276 9.45 -7.35 -2.61
CA GLN A 276 8.85 -6.91 -1.36
C GLN A 276 8.22 -5.50 -1.48
N ARG A 277 8.87 -4.57 -2.19
CA ARG A 277 8.29 -3.24 -2.44
C ARG A 277 6.97 -3.35 -3.22
N LEU A 278 6.95 -4.16 -4.28
CA LEU A 278 5.75 -4.34 -5.11
C LEU A 278 4.63 -5.06 -4.33
N GLU A 279 4.96 -6.14 -3.61
CA GLU A 279 4.02 -6.88 -2.76
C GLU A 279 3.46 -5.97 -1.66
N GLY A 280 4.31 -5.21 -0.96
CA GLY A 280 3.92 -4.29 0.11
C GLY A 280 2.99 -3.16 -0.36
N SER A 281 3.26 -2.58 -1.53
CA SER A 281 2.38 -1.59 -2.17
C SER A 281 1.03 -2.18 -2.59
N TRP A 282 1.02 -3.33 -3.26
CA TRP A 282 -0.22 -3.99 -3.70
C TRP A 282 -1.06 -4.52 -2.53
N ARG A 283 -0.43 -5.12 -1.51
CA ARG A 283 -1.13 -5.54 -0.28
C ARG A 283 -1.60 -4.34 0.55
N GLY A 284 -0.87 -3.22 0.55
CA GLY A 284 -1.31 -1.97 1.18
C GLY A 284 -2.55 -1.37 0.51
N LEU A 285 -2.59 -1.35 -0.82
CA LEU A 285 -3.80 -0.95 -1.57
C LEU A 285 -4.95 -1.94 -1.34
N HIS A 286 -4.69 -3.25 -1.37
CA HIS A 286 -5.67 -4.29 -1.07
C HIS A 286 -6.24 -4.13 0.36
N TYR A 287 -5.39 -3.83 1.35
CA TYR A 287 -5.81 -3.54 2.73
C TYR A 287 -6.80 -2.36 2.78
N LEU A 288 -6.48 -1.25 2.09
CA LEU A 288 -7.36 -0.08 2.05
C LEU A 288 -8.70 -0.38 1.37
N VAL A 289 -8.68 -1.11 0.24
CA VAL A 289 -9.89 -1.46 -0.53
C VAL A 289 -10.77 -2.49 0.20
N SER A 290 -10.15 -3.52 0.79
CA SER A 290 -10.86 -4.60 1.51
C SER A 290 -11.46 -4.16 2.84
N LYS A 291 -10.93 -3.11 3.50
CA LYS A 291 -11.51 -2.54 4.72
C LYS A 291 -12.42 -1.33 4.49
N SER A 292 -12.23 -0.53 3.43
CA SER A 292 -13.11 0.61 3.14
C SER A 292 -14.47 0.18 2.60
N GLU A 293 -15.53 0.89 2.99
CA GLU A 293 -16.89 0.72 2.45
C GLU A 293 -17.10 1.63 1.23
N THR A 294 -16.71 1.15 0.05
CA THR A 294 -16.86 1.88 -1.22
C THR A 294 -18.31 1.90 -1.70
N GLY A 295 -18.71 3.00 -2.35
CA GLY A 295 -20.06 3.16 -2.92
C GLY A 295 -20.31 4.57 -3.45
N THR A 296 -21.57 5.01 -3.50
CA THR A 296 -21.93 6.34 -4.01
C THR A 296 -21.35 7.48 -3.18
N ARG A 297 -21.23 7.29 -1.85
CA ARG A 297 -20.72 8.30 -0.90
C ARG A 297 -19.22 8.25 -0.68
N LEU A 298 -18.54 7.13 -0.94
CA LEU A 298 -17.10 6.97 -0.72
C LEU A 298 -16.46 6.27 -1.91
N LYS A 299 -15.44 6.89 -2.50
CA LYS A 299 -14.76 6.40 -3.71
C LYS A 299 -13.26 6.38 -3.49
N LEU A 300 -12.61 5.29 -3.88
CA LEU A 300 -11.16 5.21 -3.95
C LEU A 300 -10.74 5.40 -5.41
N ARG A 301 -9.72 6.20 -5.66
CA ARG A 301 -9.25 6.53 -7.01
C ARG A 301 -7.74 6.45 -7.10
N PHE A 302 -7.24 5.57 -7.95
CA PHE A 302 -5.81 5.27 -8.09
C PHE A 302 -5.21 5.90 -9.36
N LEU A 303 -3.96 6.38 -9.28
CA LEU A 303 -3.14 6.83 -10.40
C LEU A 303 -1.76 6.15 -10.37
N GLN A 304 -1.45 5.37 -11.41
CA GLN A 304 -0.13 4.78 -11.61
C GLN A 304 0.91 5.86 -11.97
N LEU A 305 1.87 6.05 -11.07
CA LEU A 305 2.94 7.02 -11.21
C LEU A 305 4.19 6.54 -10.49
N SER A 306 5.35 6.58 -11.15
CA SER A 306 6.62 6.37 -10.43
C SER A 306 7.10 7.67 -9.76
N PHE A 307 7.85 7.56 -8.66
CA PHE A 307 8.43 8.73 -7.98
C PHE A 307 9.27 9.60 -8.92
N LYS A 308 9.99 8.98 -9.87
CA LYS A 308 10.80 9.67 -10.88
C LYS A 308 9.95 10.51 -11.84
N GLU A 309 8.75 10.04 -12.21
CA GLU A 309 7.82 10.80 -13.03
C GLU A 309 7.18 11.95 -12.25
N LEU A 310 6.77 11.70 -10.99
CA LEU A 310 6.24 12.73 -10.09
C LEU A 310 7.26 13.86 -9.85
N ALA A 311 8.49 13.49 -9.52
CA ALA A 311 9.58 14.45 -9.32
C ALA A 311 9.85 15.24 -10.59
N LYS A 312 9.90 14.58 -11.76
CA LYS A 312 10.12 15.25 -13.05
C LYS A 312 8.99 16.22 -13.41
N ASP A 313 7.72 15.90 -13.14
CA ASP A 313 6.60 16.82 -13.38
C ASP A 313 6.73 18.09 -12.54
N LEU A 314 6.89 17.92 -11.22
CA LEU A 314 6.99 19.04 -10.28
C LEU A 314 8.28 19.85 -10.45
N GLN A 315 9.41 19.23 -10.77
CA GLN A 315 10.69 19.94 -10.96
C GLN A 315 10.72 20.76 -12.26
N ASN A 316 10.09 20.28 -13.34
CA ASN A 316 9.98 21.05 -14.58
C ASN A 316 8.97 22.22 -14.50
N ALA A 317 7.99 22.13 -13.59
CA ALA A 317 7.07 23.21 -13.32
C ALA A 317 7.78 24.34 -12.56
N VAL A 318 7.72 25.57 -13.11
CA VAL A 318 8.28 26.78 -12.48
C VAL A 318 7.52 27.09 -11.19
N GLU A 319 6.18 27.06 -11.28
CA GLU A 319 5.25 27.14 -10.16
C GLU A 319 4.38 25.89 -10.11
N PHE A 320 3.88 25.55 -8.92
CA PHE A 320 3.15 24.29 -8.70
C PHE A 320 1.83 24.21 -9.48
N ASP A 321 1.23 25.35 -9.82
CA ASP A 321 -0.04 25.47 -10.57
C ASP A 321 0.07 25.05 -12.04
N GLN A 322 1.29 25.05 -12.61
CA GLN A 322 1.56 24.62 -13.99
C GLN A 322 1.86 23.12 -14.12
N SER A 323 1.91 22.38 -13.01
CA SER A 323 2.19 20.94 -13.00
C SER A 323 1.03 20.10 -13.56
N LEU A 324 1.34 18.92 -14.13
CA LEU A 324 0.29 17.97 -14.53
C LEU A 324 -0.44 17.41 -13.30
N MET A 325 0.21 17.35 -12.13
CA MET A 325 -0.44 17.02 -10.86
C MET A 325 -1.52 18.05 -10.48
N PHE A 326 -1.23 19.35 -10.56
CA PHE A 326 -2.24 20.39 -10.30
C PHE A 326 -3.41 20.29 -11.27
N LYS A 327 -3.15 20.07 -12.56
CA LYS A 327 -4.20 19.85 -13.56
C LYS A 327 -5.14 18.69 -13.18
N LYS A 328 -4.61 17.56 -12.71
CA LYS A 328 -5.41 16.36 -12.39
C LYS A 328 -6.16 16.44 -11.06
N ILE A 329 -5.57 17.08 -10.05
CA ILE A 329 -6.14 17.17 -8.70
C ILE A 329 -7.06 18.39 -8.59
N TYR A 330 -6.62 19.54 -9.10
CA TYR A 330 -7.38 20.80 -9.06
C TYR A 330 -8.27 20.97 -10.29
N GLU A 331 -7.73 21.11 -11.51
CA GLU A 331 -8.54 21.53 -12.67
C GLU A 331 -9.59 20.50 -13.09
N GLU A 332 -9.21 19.25 -13.28
CA GLU A 332 -10.08 18.17 -13.77
C GLU A 332 -11.25 17.87 -12.80
N GLU A 333 -11.12 18.15 -11.50
CA GLU A 333 -12.12 17.84 -10.46
C GLU A 333 -12.61 19.08 -9.69
N TYR A 334 -11.85 19.57 -8.70
CA TYR A 334 -12.28 20.64 -7.80
C TYR A 334 -12.59 21.98 -8.52
N GLY A 335 -11.82 22.30 -9.55
CA GLY A 335 -11.98 23.46 -10.43
C GLY A 335 -13.17 23.33 -11.39
N THR A 336 -13.46 22.12 -11.86
CA THR A 336 -14.50 21.82 -12.85
C THR A 336 -15.91 21.78 -12.24
N PHE A 337 -16.92 22.22 -13.00
CA PHE A 337 -18.33 22.14 -12.60
C PHE A 337 -18.83 20.68 -12.71
N GLY A 338 -19.45 20.17 -11.64
CA GLY A 338 -19.86 18.77 -11.55
C GLY A 338 -18.77 17.78 -11.14
N GLY A 339 -17.51 18.21 -11.00
CA GLY A 339 -16.41 17.36 -10.54
C GLY A 339 -16.54 16.91 -9.07
N HIS A 340 -15.81 15.88 -8.70
CA HIS A 340 -15.77 15.28 -7.37
C HIS A 340 -14.40 15.54 -6.71
N PRO A 341 -14.28 16.52 -5.79
CA PRO A 341 -12.99 16.88 -5.22
C PRO A 341 -12.40 15.76 -4.36
N TYR A 342 -11.10 15.51 -4.55
CA TYR A 342 -10.31 14.66 -3.67
C TYR A 342 -10.38 15.22 -2.24
N SER A 343 -10.82 14.39 -1.29
CA SER A 343 -10.95 14.76 0.12
C SER A 343 -9.72 14.37 0.95
N CYS A 344 -8.95 13.38 0.47
CA CYS A 344 -7.64 12.98 1.01
C CYS A 344 -6.78 12.40 -0.12
N MET A 345 -5.46 12.45 0.01
CA MET A 345 -4.51 11.84 -0.93
C MET A 345 -3.54 10.92 -0.18
N VAL A 346 -3.20 9.76 -0.75
CA VAL A 346 -2.18 8.84 -0.28
C VAL A 346 -1.05 8.80 -1.31
N LEU A 347 0.17 9.09 -0.88
CA LEU A 347 1.38 8.92 -1.68
C LEU A 347 2.13 7.69 -1.18
N ASP A 348 2.25 6.68 -2.04
CA ASP A 348 2.98 5.45 -1.72
C ASP A 348 4.48 5.56 -2.00
N PHE A 349 5.11 6.58 -1.43
CA PHE A 349 6.54 6.82 -1.52
C PHE A 349 7.13 7.10 -0.13
N PRO A 350 8.28 6.50 0.21
CA PRO A 350 9.08 6.91 1.36
C PRO A 350 9.79 8.23 1.03
N PHE A 351 9.68 9.22 1.93
CA PHE A 351 10.36 10.51 1.78
C PHE A 351 11.57 10.62 2.74
N CYS A 352 12.73 10.88 2.15
CA CYS A 352 14.02 11.02 2.82
C CYS A 352 14.34 12.50 3.14
N LYS A 353 15.51 12.74 3.75
CA LYS A 353 16.12 14.08 3.91
C LYS A 353 16.68 14.66 2.61
N ASP A 354 16.64 13.91 1.51
CA ASP A 354 17.26 14.26 0.24
C ASP A 354 16.67 15.51 -0.41
N ALA A 355 17.52 16.26 -1.10
CA ALA A 355 17.16 17.56 -1.67
C ALA A 355 16.00 17.51 -2.68
N GLN A 356 15.86 16.39 -3.40
CA GLN A 356 14.81 16.15 -4.39
C GLN A 356 13.46 15.85 -3.70
N ASP A 357 13.47 14.95 -2.71
CA ASP A 357 12.32 14.57 -1.90
C ASP A 357 11.67 15.78 -1.23
N ILE A 358 12.47 16.65 -0.61
CA ILE A 358 11.96 17.86 0.04
C ILE A 358 11.42 18.88 -0.97
N GLU A 359 11.99 18.98 -2.18
CA GLU A 359 11.44 19.82 -3.25
C GLU A 359 10.08 19.30 -3.73
N VAL A 360 9.97 17.98 -3.92
CA VAL A 360 8.72 17.28 -4.28
C VAL A 360 7.65 17.50 -3.21
N LEU A 361 7.97 17.29 -1.93
CA LEU A 361 7.05 17.57 -0.83
C LEU A 361 6.61 19.03 -0.80
N SER A 362 7.54 19.97 -0.99
CA SER A 362 7.23 21.40 -0.99
C SER A 362 6.26 21.76 -2.13
N LYS A 363 6.56 21.37 -3.37
CA LYS A 363 5.70 21.67 -4.53
C LYS A 363 4.36 20.92 -4.46
N PHE A 364 4.34 19.65 -4.05
CA PHE A 364 3.10 18.90 -3.86
C PHE A 364 2.25 19.47 -2.72
N SER A 365 2.86 19.99 -1.64
CA SER A 365 2.11 20.67 -0.58
C SER A 365 1.38 21.92 -1.07
N GLY A 366 1.91 22.64 -2.06
CA GLY A 366 1.22 23.75 -2.73
C GLY A 366 0.00 23.30 -3.52
N VAL A 367 0.12 22.19 -4.28
CA VAL A 367 -1.01 21.56 -4.99
C VAL A 367 -2.09 21.10 -4.00
N ALA A 368 -1.68 20.41 -2.93
CA ALA A 368 -2.53 19.94 -1.85
C ALA A 368 -3.25 21.09 -1.13
N ALA A 369 -2.54 22.20 -0.84
CA ALA A 369 -3.11 23.39 -0.22
C ALA A 369 -4.15 24.08 -1.11
N ALA A 370 -3.87 24.22 -2.40
CA ALA A 370 -4.76 24.87 -3.36
C ALA A 370 -6.06 24.09 -3.61
N ALA A 371 -5.98 22.75 -3.66
CA ALA A 371 -7.14 21.87 -3.81
C ALA A 371 -7.80 21.46 -2.46
N HIS A 372 -7.24 21.91 -1.33
CA HIS A 372 -7.62 21.51 0.03
C HIS A 372 -7.61 19.98 0.24
N VAL A 373 -6.55 19.28 -0.18
CA VAL A 373 -6.44 17.82 -0.11
C VAL A 373 -5.32 17.42 0.87
N PRO A 374 -5.64 17.05 2.12
CA PRO A 374 -4.63 16.57 3.06
C PRO A 374 -4.01 15.28 2.53
N THR A 375 -2.69 15.21 2.58
CA THR A 375 -1.87 14.20 1.92
C THR A 375 -1.10 13.40 2.97
N LEU A 376 -1.21 12.08 2.86
CA LEU A 376 -0.55 11.10 3.71
C LEU A 376 0.61 10.47 2.92
N ALA A 377 1.79 10.38 3.53
CA ALA A 377 2.95 9.72 2.94
C ALA A 377 3.82 9.07 4.02
N GLN A 378 4.77 8.23 3.63
CA GLN A 378 5.67 7.57 4.58
C GLN A 378 6.93 8.41 4.82
N ALA A 379 7.39 8.51 6.07
CA ALA A 379 8.76 8.94 6.35
C ALA A 379 9.74 7.79 6.07
N ASP A 380 10.89 8.06 5.46
CA ASP A 380 11.97 7.06 5.39
C ASP A 380 12.81 7.05 6.69
N PRO A 381 13.34 5.90 7.17
CA PRO A 381 14.28 5.87 8.29
C PRO A 381 15.43 6.88 8.18
N LYS A 382 15.94 7.10 6.95
CA LYS A 382 17.07 8.00 6.67
C LYS A 382 16.76 9.47 6.97
N LEU A 383 15.48 9.85 7.05
CA LEU A 383 15.04 11.17 7.53
C LEU A 383 15.41 11.41 9.01
N PHE A 384 15.59 10.35 9.80
CA PHE A 384 16.04 10.41 11.20
C PHE A 384 17.56 10.12 11.36
N GLY A 385 18.29 9.94 10.25
CA GLY A 385 19.70 9.58 10.25
C GLY A 385 19.99 8.14 10.68
N VAL A 386 19.02 7.24 10.54
CA VAL A 386 19.16 5.79 10.80
C VAL A 386 18.81 4.99 9.54
N GLU A 387 19.38 3.80 9.37
CA GLU A 387 19.06 2.93 8.22
C GLU A 387 17.76 2.14 8.42
N SER A 388 17.38 1.83 9.68
CA SER A 388 16.17 1.08 10.02
C SER A 388 15.38 1.76 11.14
N PHE A 389 14.05 1.63 11.16
CA PHE A 389 13.23 2.11 12.27
C PHE A 389 13.50 1.38 13.59
N ARG A 390 14.15 0.21 13.59
CA ARG A 390 14.61 -0.45 14.83
C ARG A 390 15.54 0.46 15.66
N ASP A 391 16.38 1.24 14.98
CA ASP A 391 17.39 2.09 15.61
C ASP A 391 16.87 3.48 15.98
N ILE A 392 15.58 3.79 15.76
CA ILE A 392 14.96 5.06 16.18
C ILE A 392 15.05 5.29 17.70
N GLY A 393 15.25 4.22 18.46
CA GLY A 393 15.50 4.28 19.90
C GLY A 393 16.89 4.80 20.28
N ALA A 394 17.90 4.73 19.40
CA ALA A 394 19.30 5.03 19.71
C ALA A 394 19.60 6.52 19.92
N PRO A 395 19.09 7.48 19.11
CA PRO A 395 19.31 8.90 19.36
C PRO A 395 18.56 9.36 20.62
N ARG A 396 19.27 9.69 21.70
CA ARG A 396 18.66 10.10 23.00
C ARG A 396 17.66 11.26 22.90
N ASP A 397 17.80 12.10 21.88
CA ASP A 397 17.00 13.29 21.62
C ASP A 397 16.88 13.45 20.09
N LEU A 398 15.68 13.21 19.56
CA LEU A 398 15.42 13.30 18.12
C LEU A 398 15.40 14.74 17.62
N ALA A 399 15.08 15.72 18.47
CA ALA A 399 14.97 17.12 18.05
C ALA A 399 16.35 17.68 17.62
N LYS A 400 17.41 17.28 18.32
CA LYS A 400 18.80 17.66 17.98
C LYS A 400 19.30 17.10 16.66
N VAL A 401 18.79 15.95 16.22
CA VAL A 401 19.14 15.40 14.89
C VAL A 401 18.72 16.40 13.82
N PHE A 402 17.50 16.94 13.91
CA PHE A 402 16.95 17.92 12.98
C PHE A 402 17.55 19.33 13.11
N GLU A 403 18.44 19.60 14.07
CA GLU A 403 19.20 20.86 14.15
C GLU A 403 20.45 20.86 13.24
N GLY A 404 20.84 19.70 12.70
CA GLY A 404 21.98 19.56 11.79
C GLY A 404 21.81 20.33 10.46
N SER A 405 22.93 20.76 9.88
CA SER A 405 22.98 21.51 8.62
C SER A 405 22.36 20.77 7.42
N GLU A 406 22.36 19.43 7.46
CA GLU A 406 21.69 18.58 6.45
C GLU A 406 20.18 18.82 6.40
N PHE A 407 19.56 19.18 7.54
CA PHE A 407 18.11 19.33 7.67
C PHE A 407 17.61 20.76 7.42
N VAL A 408 18.45 21.67 6.93
CA VAL A 408 18.05 23.05 6.63
C VAL A 408 16.85 23.09 5.66
N LYS A 409 16.86 22.28 4.60
CA LYS A 409 15.72 22.20 3.66
C LYS A 409 14.45 21.66 4.31
N TRP A 410 14.57 20.60 5.12
CA TRP A 410 13.45 20.01 5.87
C TRP A 410 12.83 21.03 6.84
N ASN A 411 13.66 21.75 7.59
CA ASN A 411 13.20 22.79 8.50
C ASN A 411 12.53 23.97 7.77
N SER A 412 13.04 24.36 6.59
CA SER A 412 12.38 25.35 5.73
C SER A 412 11.02 24.87 5.24
N PHE A 413 10.89 23.60 4.81
CA PHE A 413 9.61 23.00 4.44
C PHE A 413 8.61 23.01 5.61
N ARG A 414 9.01 22.55 6.80
CA ARG A 414 8.17 22.58 8.01
C ARG A 414 7.74 23.99 8.43
N ALA A 415 8.53 25.02 8.12
CA ALA A 415 8.20 26.42 8.39
C ALA A 415 7.22 27.03 7.37
N SER A 416 7.05 26.41 6.20
CA SER A 416 6.07 26.79 5.18
C SER A 416 4.63 26.61 5.70
N PRO A 417 3.70 27.54 5.41
CA PRO A 417 2.30 27.37 5.79
C PRO A 417 1.63 26.16 5.10
N ASP A 418 2.09 25.76 3.92
CA ASP A 418 1.42 24.73 3.09
C ASP A 418 1.75 23.30 3.55
N SER A 419 2.84 23.13 4.29
CA SER A 419 3.24 21.85 4.91
C SER A 419 2.19 21.26 5.87
N ARG A 420 1.18 22.05 6.29
CA ARG A 420 0.01 21.57 7.04
C ARG A 420 -0.86 20.57 6.28
N TYR A 421 -0.79 20.57 4.95
CA TYR A 421 -1.52 19.62 4.12
C TYR A 421 -0.73 18.33 3.88
N VAL A 422 0.47 18.17 4.47
CA VAL A 422 1.27 16.95 4.41
C VAL A 422 1.40 16.36 5.81
N THR A 423 1.17 15.06 5.93
CA THR A 423 1.44 14.27 7.14
C THR A 423 2.36 13.12 6.76
N LEU A 424 3.50 13.02 7.43
CA LEU A 424 4.43 11.91 7.28
C LEU A 424 4.21 10.89 8.39
N LEU A 425 4.03 9.62 8.00
CA LEU A 425 3.69 8.51 8.87
C LEU A 425 4.86 7.54 9.06
N LEU A 426 4.93 6.93 10.25
CA LEU A 426 5.90 5.91 10.61
C LEU A 426 5.36 5.02 11.76
N PRO A 427 5.98 3.86 12.04
CA PRO A 427 6.88 3.11 11.18
C PRO A 427 6.08 2.31 10.12
N ARG A 428 6.75 1.45 9.34
CA ARG A 428 6.04 0.56 8.40
C ARG A 428 5.24 -0.53 9.13
N VAL A 429 4.22 -1.05 8.46
CA VAL A 429 3.24 -2.00 9.01
C VAL A 429 3.35 -3.34 8.28
N LEU A 430 3.27 -4.44 9.01
CA LEU A 430 3.31 -5.78 8.45
C LEU A 430 2.03 -6.04 7.64
N MET A 431 2.17 -6.30 6.33
CA MET A 431 1.02 -6.52 5.43
C MET A 431 0.64 -8.00 5.28
N ARG A 432 1.57 -8.91 5.57
CA ARG A 432 1.38 -10.37 5.48
C ARG A 432 2.18 -11.08 6.57
N PRO A 433 1.64 -12.10 7.26
CA PRO A 433 2.44 -12.96 8.13
C PRO A 433 3.33 -13.91 7.31
N PRO A 434 4.52 -14.29 7.79
CA PRO A 434 5.38 -15.26 7.10
C PRO A 434 4.67 -16.59 6.84
N TYR A 435 4.93 -17.20 5.67
CA TYR A 435 4.37 -18.49 5.29
C TYR A 435 4.96 -19.63 6.15
N GLY A 436 4.12 -20.59 6.52
CA GLY A 436 4.51 -21.71 7.38
C GLY A 436 3.30 -22.43 7.97
N LYS A 437 3.49 -23.69 8.39
CA LYS A 437 2.39 -24.58 8.83
C LYS A 437 1.51 -24.03 9.94
N GLU A 438 2.10 -23.32 10.92
CA GLU A 438 1.37 -22.76 12.08
C GLU A 438 0.72 -21.40 11.76
N THR A 439 1.06 -20.75 10.65
CA THR A 439 0.73 -19.32 10.39
C THR A 439 -0.09 -19.11 9.13
N CYS A 440 0.48 -19.45 7.98
CA CYS A 440 -0.15 -19.35 6.67
C CYS A 440 0.40 -20.53 5.85
N PRO A 441 -0.26 -21.71 5.92
CA PRO A 441 0.18 -22.89 5.20
C PRO A 441 0.01 -22.70 3.69
N VAL A 442 0.88 -23.36 2.93
CA VAL A 442 0.73 -23.55 1.48
C VAL A 442 0.21 -24.97 1.29
N ASP A 443 -0.94 -25.14 0.64
CA ASP A 443 -1.60 -26.45 0.55
C ASP A 443 -0.84 -27.43 -0.35
N GLU A 444 -0.11 -26.93 -1.35
CA GLU A 444 0.57 -27.76 -2.34
C GLU A 444 1.87 -28.38 -1.82
N PHE A 445 2.70 -27.66 -1.06
CA PHE A 445 4.02 -28.12 -0.62
C PHE A 445 4.43 -27.56 0.75
N ASP A 446 5.38 -28.24 1.42
CA ASP A 446 5.83 -27.86 2.76
C ASP A 446 6.76 -26.64 2.72
N TYR A 447 6.17 -25.45 2.58
CA TYR A 447 6.88 -24.19 2.63
C TYR A 447 6.86 -23.59 4.04
N ASN A 448 8.05 -23.29 4.58
CA ASN A 448 8.20 -22.48 5.78
C ASN A 448 9.24 -21.38 5.46
N GLU A 449 8.77 -20.15 5.36
CA GLU A 449 9.56 -18.97 4.97
C GLU A 449 10.66 -18.71 6.02
N SER A 450 11.91 -18.55 5.58
CA SER A 450 13.08 -18.51 6.47
C SER A 450 13.26 -17.16 7.15
N VAL A 451 12.33 -16.79 8.03
CA VAL A 451 12.32 -15.53 8.79
C VAL A 451 12.93 -15.65 10.18
N ASP A 452 14.07 -14.99 10.38
CA ASP A 452 14.61 -14.76 11.72
C ASP A 452 13.80 -13.64 12.39
N GLY A 453 13.23 -13.89 13.57
CA GLY A 453 12.44 -12.88 14.30
C GLY A 453 13.22 -11.61 14.66
N GLU A 454 14.55 -11.69 14.64
CA GLU A 454 15.48 -10.58 14.88
C GLU A 454 15.58 -9.62 13.69
N THR A 455 15.68 -10.14 12.46
CA THR A 455 15.83 -9.36 11.22
C THR A 455 14.47 -8.80 10.77
N ASN A 456 14.40 -7.52 10.39
CA ASN A 456 13.16 -6.94 9.86
C ASN A 456 13.04 -7.09 8.34
N GLU A 457 14.15 -7.04 7.60
CA GLU A 457 14.17 -6.96 6.13
C GLU A 457 13.43 -8.10 5.43
N LYS A 458 13.41 -9.31 6.00
CA LYS A 458 12.70 -10.47 5.42
C LYS A 458 11.16 -10.39 5.46
N PHE A 459 10.59 -9.48 6.26
CA PHE A 459 9.13 -9.37 6.42
C PHE A 459 8.48 -8.47 5.37
N CYS A 460 7.26 -8.80 4.95
CA CYS A 460 6.49 -8.01 3.98
C CYS A 460 5.91 -6.74 4.63
N TRP A 461 6.72 -5.68 4.69
CA TRP A 461 6.32 -4.35 5.18
C TRP A 461 5.62 -3.53 4.09
N GLY A 462 4.56 -2.83 4.48
CA GLY A 462 3.87 -1.85 3.64
C GLY A 462 3.65 -0.52 4.34
N ASN A 463 3.16 0.45 3.57
CA ASN A 463 3.12 1.85 3.95
C ASN A 463 2.04 2.15 5.00
N PRO A 464 2.38 2.80 6.15
CA PRO A 464 1.42 3.16 7.20
C PRO A 464 0.37 4.18 6.75
N ALA A 465 0.59 4.90 5.66
CA ALA A 465 -0.40 5.80 5.07
C ALA A 465 -1.69 5.07 4.65
N PHE A 466 -1.61 3.79 4.25
CA PHE A 466 -2.80 2.98 3.97
C PHE A 466 -3.62 2.70 5.25
N ALA A 467 -2.95 2.43 6.37
CA ALA A 467 -3.63 2.22 7.66
C ALA A 467 -4.32 3.50 8.16
N MET A 468 -3.70 4.66 8.01
CA MET A 468 -4.34 5.93 8.37
C MET A 468 -5.46 6.35 7.39
N ALA A 469 -5.28 6.12 6.09
CA ALA A 469 -6.33 6.32 5.10
C ALA A 469 -7.57 5.46 5.41
N GLU A 470 -7.35 4.21 5.84
CA GLU A 470 -8.41 3.28 6.23
C GLU A 470 -9.15 3.73 7.50
N ARG A 471 -8.46 4.30 8.51
CA ARG A 471 -9.13 4.94 9.65
C ARG A 471 -9.95 6.18 9.23
N ILE A 472 -9.47 6.96 8.25
CA ILE A 472 -10.20 8.10 7.69
C ILE A 472 -11.46 7.65 6.92
N THR A 473 -11.37 6.62 6.08
CA THR A 473 -12.53 6.08 5.34
C THR A 473 -13.55 5.44 6.27
N HIS A 474 -13.10 4.71 7.29
CA HIS A 474 -13.94 4.15 8.35
C HIS A 474 -14.67 5.25 9.15
N SER A 475 -13.96 6.29 9.62
CA SER A 475 -14.58 7.46 10.28
C SER A 475 -15.64 8.12 9.39
N PHE A 476 -15.34 8.27 8.09
CA PHE A 476 -16.31 8.84 7.15
C PHE A 476 -17.55 7.96 6.97
N SER A 477 -17.43 6.62 6.91
CA SER A 477 -18.63 5.78 6.77
C SER A 477 -19.55 5.87 7.99
N LEU A 478 -18.98 5.82 9.20
CA LEU A 478 -19.71 5.89 10.47
C LEU A 478 -20.34 7.27 10.75
N TYR A 479 -19.64 8.35 10.44
CA TYR A 479 -20.00 9.71 10.90
C TYR A 479 -20.24 10.72 9.77
N SER A 480 -19.99 10.35 8.51
CA SER A 480 -19.93 11.27 7.34
C SER A 480 -18.90 12.41 7.47
N TRP A 481 -17.99 12.29 8.45
CA TRP A 481 -16.94 13.23 8.82
C TRP A 481 -15.72 12.49 9.37
N THR A 482 -14.57 13.16 9.39
CA THR A 482 -13.25 12.54 9.62
C THR A 482 -12.59 13.05 10.91
N ALA A 483 -13.39 13.45 11.90
CA ALA A 483 -12.91 13.91 13.19
C ALA A 483 -12.35 12.77 14.08
N ALA A 484 -12.91 11.56 13.98
CA ALA A 484 -12.62 10.42 14.84
C ALA A 484 -11.60 9.46 14.19
N ILE A 485 -10.34 9.89 14.16
CA ILE A 485 -9.23 9.19 13.48
C ILE A 485 -7.97 9.03 14.37
N ARG A 486 -8.08 9.30 15.68
CA ARG A 486 -6.95 9.26 16.63
C ARG A 486 -7.38 8.90 18.05
N GLY A 487 -6.46 8.36 18.84
CA GLY A 487 -6.70 7.80 20.17
C GLY A 487 -7.39 6.42 20.07
N VAL A 488 -7.20 5.59 21.10
CA VAL A 488 -7.77 4.22 21.16
C VAL A 488 -9.30 4.27 21.07
N GLU A 489 -9.94 5.02 21.97
CA GLU A 489 -11.40 5.22 21.97
C GLU A 489 -11.85 6.22 20.89
N GLY A 490 -10.95 7.11 20.43
CA GLY A 490 -11.24 8.19 19.49
C GLY A 490 -11.24 7.81 18.00
N GLY A 491 -11.22 6.51 17.67
CA GLY A 491 -11.25 6.00 16.29
C GLY A 491 -9.88 5.84 15.61
N GLY A 492 -8.78 6.05 16.34
CA GLY A 492 -7.41 5.85 15.86
C GLY A 492 -6.84 4.45 16.05
N LEU A 493 -7.61 3.55 16.68
CA LEU A 493 -7.26 2.13 16.85
C LEU A 493 -7.31 1.40 15.51
N VAL A 494 -6.23 0.74 15.11
CA VAL A 494 -6.10 -0.13 13.92
C VAL A 494 -6.07 -1.58 14.41
N GLU A 495 -7.04 -2.38 13.96
CA GLU A 495 -7.29 -3.74 14.46
C GLU A 495 -7.01 -4.81 13.38
N GLY A 496 -6.74 -6.04 13.81
CA GLY A 496 -6.48 -7.17 12.92
C GLY A 496 -5.21 -6.96 12.09
N LEU A 497 -4.11 -6.55 12.73
CA LEU A 497 -2.80 -6.55 12.08
C LEU A 497 -2.21 -7.97 12.09
N PRO A 498 -1.48 -8.39 11.04
CA PRO A 498 -0.81 -9.69 11.02
C PRO A 498 0.10 -9.91 12.23
N THR A 499 -0.11 -11.02 12.93
CA THR A 499 0.73 -11.46 14.07
C THR A 499 1.60 -12.64 13.68
N TYR A 500 2.87 -12.62 14.07
CA TYR A 500 3.80 -13.73 13.88
C TYR A 500 4.51 -14.07 15.19
N THR A 501 4.39 -15.30 15.68
CA THR A 501 5.11 -15.75 16.89
C THR A 501 6.29 -16.63 16.51
N PHE A 502 7.49 -16.28 16.99
CA PHE A 502 8.72 -17.04 16.75
C PHE A 502 9.31 -17.54 18.07
N LYS A 503 10.16 -18.56 17.99
CA LYS A 503 10.97 -19.03 19.13
C LYS A 503 12.30 -18.29 19.12
N THR A 504 12.64 -17.63 20.22
CA THR A 504 13.95 -17.01 20.41
C THR A 504 15.04 -18.07 20.56
N SER A 505 16.31 -17.66 20.46
CA SER A 505 17.48 -18.52 20.75
C SER A 505 17.51 -19.08 22.18
N ARG A 506 16.68 -18.57 23.10
CA ARG A 506 16.50 -19.06 24.47
C ARG A 506 15.36 -20.07 24.63
N GLY A 507 14.57 -20.29 23.58
CA GLY A 507 13.41 -21.19 23.56
C GLY A 507 12.07 -20.52 23.89
N ASP A 508 12.07 -19.27 24.37
CA ASP A 508 10.86 -18.51 24.65
C ASP A 508 10.11 -18.16 23.36
N LYS A 509 8.78 -18.29 23.36
CA LYS A 509 7.91 -17.81 22.27
C LYS A 509 7.68 -16.31 22.42
N GLU A 510 8.15 -15.52 21.46
CA GLU A 510 7.89 -14.07 21.39
C GLU A 510 7.01 -13.71 20.19
N LEU A 511 6.16 -12.69 20.37
CA LEU A 511 5.37 -12.09 19.30
C LEU A 511 6.21 -11.03 18.59
N LYS A 512 6.41 -11.20 17.28
CA LYS A 512 6.95 -10.16 16.39
C LYS A 512 5.97 -8.98 16.37
N CYS A 513 6.50 -7.78 16.57
CA CYS A 513 5.74 -6.55 16.49
C CYS A 513 5.14 -6.36 15.07
N PRO A 514 3.82 -6.15 14.90
CA PRO A 514 3.19 -5.85 13.60
C PRO A 514 3.58 -4.49 13.01
N THR A 515 4.19 -3.61 13.80
CA THR A 515 4.93 -2.42 13.33
C THR A 515 6.44 -2.70 13.40
N GLU A 516 7.26 -2.10 12.53
CA GLU A 516 8.72 -2.40 12.50
C GLU A 516 9.43 -2.25 13.87
N VAL A 517 8.92 -1.35 14.72
CA VAL A 517 9.42 -1.04 16.06
C VAL A 517 8.26 -0.75 17.01
N ILE A 518 8.44 -1.05 18.30
CA ILE A 518 7.55 -0.63 19.38
C ILE A 518 7.96 0.78 19.81
N LEU A 519 7.05 1.74 19.68
CA LEU A 519 7.26 3.12 20.13
C LEU A 519 6.68 3.30 21.54
N THR A 520 7.45 3.91 22.44
CA THR A 520 6.98 4.30 23.78
C THR A 520 6.30 5.65 23.73
N ASP A 521 5.39 5.94 24.68
CA ASP A 521 4.61 7.18 24.75
C ASP A 521 5.49 8.44 24.67
N ARG A 522 6.68 8.40 25.31
CA ARG A 522 7.66 9.48 25.21
C ARG A 522 8.18 9.67 23.78
N ARG A 523 8.45 8.60 23.04
CA ARG A 523 8.92 8.67 21.65
C ARG A 523 7.80 9.06 20.69
N GLU A 524 6.57 8.60 20.93
CA GLU A 524 5.37 9.10 20.23
C GLU A 524 5.31 10.62 20.37
N LYS A 525 5.38 11.15 21.60
CA LYS A 525 5.31 12.59 21.86
C LYS A 525 6.46 13.37 21.22
N GLU A 526 7.70 12.86 21.30
CA GLU A 526 8.87 13.46 20.63
C GLU A 526 8.68 13.52 19.10
N LEU A 527 8.14 12.46 18.48
CA LEU A 527 7.84 12.41 17.04
C LEU A 527 6.68 13.34 16.65
N SER A 528 5.63 13.39 17.48
CA SER A 528 4.46 14.25 17.35
C SER A 528 4.87 15.73 17.35
N ASP A 529 5.70 16.16 18.30
CA ASP A 529 6.25 17.54 18.33
C ASP A 529 7.17 17.84 17.12
N LEU A 530 7.77 16.80 16.53
CA LEU A 530 8.54 16.87 15.29
C LEU A 530 7.68 16.81 14.01
N GLY A 531 6.35 16.79 14.12
CA GLY A 531 5.43 16.86 12.97
C GLY A 531 5.24 15.52 12.24
N PHE A 532 5.47 14.42 12.93
CA PHE A 532 5.25 13.06 12.43
C PHE A 532 4.05 12.42 13.11
N LEU A 533 3.35 11.55 12.38
CA LEU A 533 2.25 10.75 12.91
C LEU A 533 2.70 9.30 13.11
N ALA A 534 2.84 8.90 14.36
CA ALA A 534 3.34 7.59 14.75
C ALA A 534 2.20 6.58 14.98
N LEU A 535 2.34 5.37 14.43
CA LEU A 535 1.51 4.21 14.77
C LEU A 535 2.16 3.44 15.93
N CYS A 536 1.51 3.42 17.09
CA CYS A 536 2.01 2.73 18.28
C CYS A 536 1.32 1.37 18.46
N HIS A 537 2.09 0.28 18.30
CA HIS A 537 1.61 -1.07 18.59
C HIS A 537 1.30 -1.28 20.07
N CYS A 538 0.19 -1.94 20.39
CA CYS A 538 -0.10 -2.36 21.75
C CYS A 538 0.55 -3.71 22.06
N LYS A 539 1.58 -3.67 22.91
CA LYS A 539 2.44 -4.81 23.24
C LYS A 539 1.64 -6.07 23.62
N GLY A 540 1.90 -7.16 22.90
CA GLY A 540 1.29 -8.47 23.15
C GLY A 540 -0.07 -8.70 22.49
N THR A 541 -0.54 -7.79 21.64
CA THR A 541 -1.83 -7.86 20.94
C THR A 541 -1.67 -7.70 19.43
N ASP A 542 -2.76 -7.79 18.68
CA ASP A 542 -2.83 -7.62 17.22
C ASP A 542 -3.25 -6.19 16.79
N TYR A 543 -3.43 -5.26 17.75
CA TYR A 543 -3.86 -3.89 17.47
C TYR A 543 -2.76 -2.84 17.73
N ALA A 544 -2.87 -1.72 17.02
CA ALA A 544 -2.04 -0.54 17.17
C ALA A 544 -2.91 0.72 17.17
N ALA A 545 -2.42 1.86 17.65
CA ALA A 545 -3.20 3.10 17.67
C ALA A 545 -2.37 4.32 17.23
N PHE A 546 -3.00 5.20 16.47
CA PHE A 546 -2.51 6.56 16.24
C PHE A 546 -2.94 7.45 17.42
N PHE A 547 -2.03 7.81 18.31
CA PHE A 547 -2.36 8.67 19.46
C PHE A 547 -2.38 10.15 19.08
N GLY A 548 -1.34 10.62 18.40
CA GLY A 548 -1.23 11.97 17.85
C GLY A 548 -2.17 12.24 16.67
N GLY A 549 -2.00 13.43 16.09
CA GLY A 549 -2.75 13.88 14.91
C GLY A 549 -2.06 15.06 14.23
N GLN A 550 -0.74 15.13 14.31
CA GLN A 550 0.06 16.26 13.83
C GLN A 550 0.35 16.15 12.34
N THR A 551 0.48 17.29 11.69
CA THR A 551 0.97 17.44 10.31
C THR A 551 2.45 17.80 10.33
N SER A 552 3.13 17.79 9.18
CA SER A 552 4.53 18.16 9.10
C SER A 552 4.82 19.63 9.48
N GLN A 553 3.81 20.49 9.51
CA GLN A 553 3.99 21.90 9.86
C GLN A 553 4.57 22.08 11.28
N LYS A 554 5.57 22.96 11.42
CA LYS A 554 6.00 23.49 12.71
C LYS A 554 5.15 24.73 13.05
N PRO A 555 4.22 24.68 14.02
CA PRO A 555 3.39 25.83 14.36
C PRO A 555 4.25 26.98 14.88
N LYS A 556 3.98 28.20 14.39
CA LYS A 556 4.70 29.41 14.80
C LYS A 556 4.24 29.81 16.21
N LYS A 557 5.19 30.27 17.03
CA LYS A 557 4.89 30.87 18.34
C LYS A 557 4.61 32.36 18.18
N TYR A 558 3.55 32.81 18.83
CA TYR A 558 3.05 34.17 18.88
C TYR A 558 3.09 34.69 20.31
N ASN A 559 2.93 36.00 20.48
CA ASN A 559 2.92 36.70 21.76
C ASN A 559 1.59 36.54 22.55
N THR A 560 0.53 35.99 21.95
CA THR A 560 -0.76 35.76 22.61
C THR A 560 -1.14 34.28 22.58
N ASP A 561 -1.74 33.81 23.66
CA ASP A 561 -2.10 32.40 23.82
C ASP A 561 -3.20 31.96 22.84
N ASP A 562 -4.15 32.85 22.52
CA ASP A 562 -5.15 32.59 21.47
C ASP A 562 -4.51 32.35 20.10
N ALA A 563 -3.49 33.12 19.73
CA ALA A 563 -2.78 32.93 18.46
C ALA A 563 -1.97 31.64 18.46
N ASN A 564 -1.37 31.27 19.60
CA ASN A 564 -0.70 29.98 19.80
C ASN A 564 -1.68 28.80 19.68
N ALA A 565 -2.85 28.89 20.32
CA ALA A 565 -3.89 27.87 20.24
C ALA A 565 -4.41 27.69 18.80
N ASN A 566 -4.69 28.80 18.10
CA ASN A 566 -5.10 28.78 16.69
C ASN A 566 -4.02 28.16 15.79
N ALA A 567 -2.75 28.51 15.99
CA ALA A 567 -1.63 27.92 15.25
C ALA A 567 -1.54 26.40 15.46
N LEU A 568 -1.67 25.94 16.70
CA LEU A 568 -1.67 24.52 17.08
C LEU A 568 -2.84 23.74 16.48
N VAL A 569 -4.06 24.28 16.53
CA VAL A 569 -5.25 23.66 15.88
C VAL A 569 -5.02 23.55 14.36
N SER A 570 -4.42 24.57 13.75
CA SER A 570 -4.19 24.62 12.31
C SER A 570 -3.07 23.70 11.78
N ALA A 571 -2.31 23.07 12.67
CA ALA A 571 -1.23 22.13 12.35
C ALA A 571 -1.62 20.65 12.59
N ARG A 572 -2.91 20.36 12.85
CA ARG A 572 -3.41 19.01 13.14
C ARG A 572 -4.32 18.46 12.03
N LEU A 573 -4.08 17.22 11.63
CA LEU A 573 -4.73 16.53 10.52
C LEU A 573 -6.26 16.40 10.68
N PRO A 574 -6.85 16.02 11.83
CA PRO A 574 -8.31 15.89 11.96
C PRO A 574 -9.05 17.22 11.70
N TYR A 575 -8.49 18.33 12.18
CA TYR A 575 -9.08 19.66 11.98
C TYR A 575 -8.88 20.16 10.54
N ILE A 576 -7.73 19.86 9.93
CA ILE A 576 -7.44 20.19 8.53
C ILE A 576 -8.33 19.38 7.56
N LEU A 577 -8.57 18.08 7.79
CA LEU A 577 -9.51 17.27 7.00
C LEU A 577 -10.94 17.83 7.07
N ASN A 578 -11.42 18.18 8.26
CA ASN A 578 -12.74 18.80 8.41
C ASN A 578 -12.82 20.16 7.71
N ALA A 579 -11.81 21.04 7.88
CA ALA A 579 -11.76 22.35 7.24
C ALA A 579 -11.72 22.25 5.69
N SER A 580 -10.91 21.32 5.16
CA SER A 580 -10.89 20.95 3.74
C SER A 580 -12.27 20.55 3.23
N ARG A 581 -12.97 19.70 3.99
CA ARG A 581 -14.30 19.22 3.62
C ARG A 581 -15.34 20.34 3.61
N PHE A 582 -15.30 21.26 4.57
CA PHE A 582 -16.11 22.49 4.53
C PHE A 582 -15.78 23.36 3.31
N ALA A 583 -14.51 23.50 2.93
CA ALA A 583 -14.12 24.24 1.72
C ALA A 583 -14.67 23.58 0.44
N HIS A 584 -14.65 22.25 0.34
CA HIS A 584 -15.25 21.51 -0.79
C HIS A 584 -16.77 21.75 -0.89
N TYR A 585 -17.50 21.67 0.21
CA TYR A 585 -18.95 21.97 0.23
C TYR A 585 -19.23 23.45 -0.13
N VAL A 586 -18.56 24.41 0.51
CA VAL A 586 -18.75 25.84 0.24
C VAL A 586 -18.46 26.16 -1.23
N LYS A 587 -17.40 25.59 -1.81
CA LYS A 587 -17.09 25.73 -3.24
C LYS A 587 -18.23 25.18 -4.11
N ALA A 588 -18.71 23.97 -3.83
CA ALA A 588 -19.75 23.32 -4.62
C ALA A 588 -21.13 23.98 -4.49
N ILE A 589 -21.46 24.54 -3.33
CA ILE A 589 -22.75 25.22 -3.07
C ILE A 589 -22.73 26.64 -3.64
N MET A 590 -21.68 27.43 -3.34
CA MET A 590 -21.61 28.81 -3.81
C MET A 590 -21.39 28.92 -5.31
N ARG A 591 -20.76 27.93 -5.96
CA ARG A 591 -20.64 27.87 -7.43
C ARG A 591 -22.01 27.79 -8.10
N ASP A 592 -22.94 26.98 -7.57
CA ASP A 592 -24.30 26.85 -8.11
C ASP A 592 -25.14 28.13 -7.90
N LYS A 593 -24.81 28.95 -6.90
CA LYS A 593 -25.47 30.24 -6.63
C LYS A 593 -24.93 31.40 -7.48
N ILE A 594 -23.86 31.22 -8.27
CA ILE A 594 -23.34 32.26 -9.17
C ILE A 594 -24.41 32.61 -10.22
N GLY A 595 -24.73 33.89 -10.34
CA GLY A 595 -25.78 34.40 -11.23
C GLY A 595 -27.16 34.59 -10.55
N SER A 596 -27.32 34.18 -9.29
CA SER A 596 -28.52 34.48 -8.51
C SER A 596 -28.48 35.89 -7.90
N PHE A 597 -29.66 36.48 -7.66
CA PHE A 597 -29.81 37.82 -7.07
C PHE A 597 -29.64 37.78 -5.54
N MET A 598 -28.42 37.56 -5.06
CA MET A 598 -28.09 37.58 -3.62
C MET A 598 -27.32 38.83 -3.23
N SER A 599 -27.83 39.57 -2.24
CA SER A 599 -27.10 40.65 -1.57
C SER A 599 -26.07 40.10 -0.58
N ARG A 600 -25.17 40.95 -0.08
CA ARG A 600 -24.23 40.62 1.01
C ARG A 600 -24.93 40.00 2.23
N GLY A 601 -26.12 40.50 2.58
CA GLY A 601 -26.91 39.99 3.70
C GLY A 601 -27.42 38.58 3.44
N ASP A 602 -27.92 38.33 2.22
CA ASP A 602 -28.46 37.03 1.83
C ASP A 602 -27.36 35.96 1.79
N VAL A 603 -26.17 36.29 1.24
CA VAL A 603 -25.01 35.39 1.23
C VAL A 603 -24.57 35.05 2.66
N GLN A 604 -24.53 36.05 3.56
CA GLN A 604 -24.15 35.81 4.95
C GLN A 604 -25.16 34.92 5.68
N SER A 605 -26.47 35.22 5.56
CA SER A 605 -27.53 34.44 6.21
C SER A 605 -27.60 33.01 5.64
N PHE A 606 -27.47 32.85 4.33
CA PHE A 606 -27.47 31.53 3.68
C PHE A 606 -26.31 30.65 4.18
N LEU A 607 -25.08 31.17 4.17
CA LEU A 607 -23.91 30.43 4.64
C LEU A 607 -23.96 30.18 6.15
N GLN A 608 -24.48 31.11 6.95
CA GLN A 608 -24.61 30.94 8.40
C GLN A 608 -25.66 29.88 8.77
N ASN A 609 -26.79 29.84 8.05
CA ASN A 609 -27.83 28.83 8.25
C ASN A 609 -27.30 27.43 7.86
N TRP A 610 -26.69 27.31 6.68
CA TRP A 610 -26.06 26.05 6.23
C TRP A 610 -24.97 25.56 7.19
N LEU A 611 -24.16 26.47 7.73
CA LEU A 611 -23.13 26.10 8.72
C LEU A 611 -23.75 25.63 10.04
N GLY A 612 -24.92 26.16 10.42
CA GLY A 612 -25.68 25.78 11.62
C GLY A 612 -26.08 24.31 11.65
N ASP A 613 -26.36 23.70 10.49
CA ASP A 613 -26.71 22.26 10.39
C ASP A 613 -25.58 21.32 10.86
N TYR A 614 -24.33 21.82 10.97
CA TYR A 614 -23.16 21.05 11.38
C TYR A 614 -22.60 21.41 12.76
N VAL A 615 -23.31 22.27 13.52
CA VAL A 615 -22.88 22.77 14.83
C VAL A 615 -23.62 22.05 15.96
N LEU A 616 -22.88 21.41 16.87
CA LEU A 616 -23.45 20.81 18.08
C LEU A 616 -23.58 21.86 19.20
N LEU A 617 -24.82 22.15 19.60
CA LEU A 617 -25.11 23.14 20.65
C LEU A 617 -24.79 22.65 22.07
N SER A 618 -24.79 21.33 22.33
CA SER A 618 -24.58 20.75 23.66
C SER A 618 -23.11 20.34 23.94
N ASP A 619 -22.55 20.82 25.05
CA ASP A 619 -21.20 20.40 25.49
C ASP A 619 -21.17 18.94 25.97
N MET A 620 -22.28 18.45 26.54
CA MET A 620 -22.43 17.10 27.09
C MET A 620 -22.74 16.02 26.04
N GLY A 621 -22.62 16.33 24.74
CA GLY A 621 -22.82 15.36 23.67
C GLY A 621 -21.86 14.16 23.79
N SER A 622 -22.35 12.97 23.43
CA SER A 622 -21.52 11.77 23.30
C SER A 622 -20.44 11.96 22.24
N GLN A 623 -19.42 11.10 22.25
CA GLN A 623 -18.35 11.15 21.25
C GLN A 623 -18.91 11.01 19.83
N GLU A 624 -19.80 10.05 19.59
CA GLU A 624 -20.47 9.88 18.28
C GLU A 624 -21.20 11.14 17.81
N ALA A 625 -21.88 11.86 18.72
CA ALA A 625 -22.57 13.10 18.37
C ALA A 625 -21.56 14.19 17.97
N LYS A 626 -20.46 14.33 18.71
CA LYS A 626 -19.34 15.24 18.40
C LYS A 626 -18.58 14.85 17.12
N SER A 627 -18.63 13.59 16.71
CA SER A 627 -18.07 13.12 15.45
C SER A 627 -18.99 13.38 14.25
N LYS A 628 -20.31 13.26 14.41
CA LYS A 628 -21.32 13.58 13.38
C LYS A 628 -21.47 15.09 13.14
N TYR A 629 -21.26 15.89 14.19
CA TYR A 629 -21.31 17.35 14.16
C TYR A 629 -19.93 17.90 14.57
N PRO A 630 -18.99 18.08 13.63
CA PRO A 630 -17.58 18.34 13.96
C PRO A 630 -17.31 19.73 14.57
N LEU A 631 -18.28 20.66 14.50
CA LEU A 631 -18.14 22.03 14.96
C LEU A 631 -18.87 22.25 16.29
N ARG A 632 -18.18 22.90 17.23
CA ARG A 632 -18.80 23.45 18.45
C ARG A 632 -19.48 24.80 18.19
N GLU A 633 -18.92 25.59 17.28
CA GLU A 633 -19.35 26.95 16.95
C GLU A 633 -18.91 27.29 15.52
N GLY A 634 -19.74 28.04 14.79
CA GLY A 634 -19.45 28.46 13.41
C GLY A 634 -20.00 29.86 13.14
N ARG A 635 -19.16 30.75 12.60
CA ARG A 635 -19.53 32.14 12.30
C ARG A 635 -19.07 32.57 10.91
N VAL A 636 -19.98 33.15 10.13
CA VAL A 636 -19.70 33.67 8.79
C VAL A 636 -19.78 35.21 8.79
N VAL A 637 -18.77 35.86 8.21
CA VAL A 637 -18.73 37.33 8.04
C VAL A 637 -18.50 37.64 6.56
N VAL A 638 -19.45 38.33 5.93
CA VAL A 638 -19.36 38.70 4.50
C VAL A 638 -19.20 40.21 4.34
N LYS A 639 -18.20 40.62 3.55
CA LYS A 639 -17.86 42.00 3.21
C LYS A 639 -17.95 42.21 1.70
N ASP A 640 -18.34 43.39 1.26
CA ASP A 640 -18.28 43.77 -0.16
C ASP A 640 -16.83 44.01 -0.60
N VAL A 641 -16.52 43.71 -1.86
CA VAL A 641 -15.23 44.09 -2.47
C VAL A 641 -15.37 45.48 -3.11
N PRO A 642 -14.68 46.52 -2.61
CA PRO A 642 -14.81 47.87 -3.15
C PRO A 642 -14.50 47.93 -4.65
N GLY A 643 -15.34 48.63 -5.41
CA GLY A 643 -15.20 48.77 -6.87
C GLY A 643 -15.63 47.55 -7.70
N LYS A 644 -16.14 46.46 -7.09
CA LYS A 644 -16.63 45.27 -7.81
C LYS A 644 -18.03 44.87 -7.32
N PRO A 645 -19.12 45.43 -7.88
CA PRO A 645 -20.48 45.05 -7.50
C PRO A 645 -20.73 43.55 -7.72
N GLY A 646 -21.46 42.91 -6.81
CA GLY A 646 -21.70 41.46 -6.81
C GLY A 646 -20.48 40.60 -6.41
N SER A 647 -19.33 41.20 -6.09
CA SER A 647 -18.17 40.48 -5.55
C SER A 647 -18.10 40.63 -4.03
N TYR A 648 -18.10 39.51 -3.33
CA TYR A 648 -18.06 39.45 -1.87
C TYR A 648 -16.84 38.70 -1.36
N HIS A 649 -16.32 39.11 -0.20
CA HIS A 649 -15.30 38.40 0.56
C HIS A 649 -15.92 37.83 1.83
N ALA A 650 -16.02 36.51 1.92
CA ALA A 650 -16.54 35.79 3.07
C ALA A 650 -15.39 35.21 3.92
N VAL A 651 -15.47 35.39 5.23
CA VAL A 651 -14.58 34.74 6.21
C VAL A 651 -15.43 33.81 7.07
N LEU A 652 -15.08 32.53 7.07
CA LEU A 652 -15.72 31.50 7.88
C LEU A 652 -14.81 31.17 9.07
N PHE A 653 -15.29 31.42 10.28
CA PHE A 653 -14.65 31.00 11.52
C PHE A 653 -15.26 29.67 11.95
N LEU A 654 -14.43 28.62 11.99
CA LEU A 654 -14.82 27.26 12.32
C LEU A 654 -14.15 26.85 13.63
N ARG A 655 -14.92 26.58 14.68
CA ARG A 655 -14.40 26.12 15.97
C ARG A 655 -14.74 24.64 16.15
N PRO A 656 -13.78 23.72 16.03
CA PRO A 656 -14.03 22.29 16.21
C PRO A 656 -14.24 21.95 17.69
N HIS A 657 -14.76 20.75 17.96
CA HIS A 657 -14.63 20.14 19.28
C HIS A 657 -13.15 19.80 19.57
N PHE A 658 -12.65 20.19 20.73
CA PHE A 658 -11.28 19.84 21.14
C PHE A 658 -11.20 18.39 21.63
N GLN A 659 -10.18 17.69 21.18
CA GLN A 659 -9.78 16.35 21.65
C GLN A 659 -8.72 16.46 22.75
N LEU A 660 -8.65 15.46 23.63
CA LEU A 660 -7.62 15.37 24.67
C LEU A 660 -6.25 15.12 24.03
N GLU A 661 -5.24 15.90 24.43
CA GLU A 661 -3.87 15.81 23.91
C GLU A 661 -2.89 15.31 24.97
N GLU A 662 -2.88 15.97 26.14
CA GLU A 662 -1.93 15.73 27.22
C GLU A 662 -2.64 15.99 28.56
N LEU A 663 -2.28 15.22 29.60
CA LEU A 663 -2.80 15.38 30.95
C LEU A 663 -1.69 15.18 31.98
N THR A 664 -1.29 16.26 32.65
CA THR A 664 -0.30 16.21 33.73
C THR A 664 -0.99 16.05 35.08
N VAL A 665 -0.95 14.85 35.66
CA VAL A 665 -1.54 14.56 36.98
C VAL A 665 -0.48 14.65 38.09
N SER A 666 -0.67 15.51 39.08
CA SER A 666 0.15 15.52 40.30
C SER A 666 -0.58 14.84 41.47
N LEU A 667 -0.17 13.64 41.85
CA LEU A 667 -0.70 12.95 43.02
C LEU A 667 -0.14 13.57 44.31
N ARG A 668 -1.02 13.89 45.27
CA ARG A 668 -0.65 14.44 46.58
C ARG A 668 -1.34 13.64 47.68
N LEU A 669 -0.57 12.94 48.51
CA LEU A 669 -1.07 12.30 49.72
C LEU A 669 -1.23 13.36 50.81
N VAL A 670 -2.45 13.48 51.35
CA VAL A 670 -2.81 14.49 52.35
C VAL A 670 -3.60 13.84 53.49
N ALA A 671 -3.25 14.19 54.74
CA ALA A 671 -3.92 13.63 55.93
C ALA A 671 -5.35 14.18 56.13
N LYS A 672 -5.63 15.35 55.58
CA LYS A 672 -6.96 15.93 55.42
C LYS A 672 -7.03 16.47 53.98
N LEU A 673 -8.11 16.18 53.25
CA LEU A 673 -8.33 16.79 51.93
C LEU A 673 -8.34 18.32 52.08
N PRO A 674 -7.63 19.08 51.21
CA PRO A 674 -7.76 20.53 51.18
C PRO A 674 -9.21 20.89 50.82
N ASP A 675 -9.68 22.03 51.31
CA ASP A 675 -10.98 22.55 50.90
C ASP A 675 -10.99 22.76 49.37
N PRO A 676 -12.11 22.46 48.67
CA PRO A 676 -12.15 22.51 47.23
C PRO A 676 -11.83 23.92 46.73
N VAL A 677 -10.76 24.04 45.94
CA VAL A 677 -10.45 25.27 45.21
C VAL A 677 -11.50 25.40 44.11
N GLY A 678 -12.33 26.46 44.22
CA GLY A 678 -13.50 26.68 43.37
C GLY A 678 -13.18 27.07 41.93
#